data_AF-A0A0W7TN85-F1
#
_entry.id   AF-A0A0W7TN85-F1
#
_cell.length_a   1.000
_cell.length_b   1.000
_cell.length_c   1.000
_cell.angle_alpha   90.00
_cell.angle_beta   90.00
_cell.angle_gamma   90.00
#
_symmetry.space_group_name_H-M   'P 1'
#
loop_
_entity.id
_entity.type
_entity.pdbx_description
1 polymer ?
#
loop_
_entity_poly.entity_id
_entity_poly.type
_entity_poly.pdbx_seq_one_letter_code
_entity_poly.pdbx_strand_id
1 'polypeptide(L)'
;MIINLVSMGDCREILQGLMLFYSRQMKEGVLPENLKEFVINIYNEPGEYNEFSVLSDQKRLREYILAHGRNIEDVGEMAVILGSKIRCFYRNPQEPQYQYAHLTFYEMEAANTDGDNRMDSISTGVALGGLTSGTPSVLNGNWYKTGFGTKYAPDNRLLRMARNYNALFRVAFSGSSYEPDSAIFTSIAHDEKGQLGKIYSSSNWVVFVDPKVDLSFFQGKEQDLMIIHYSDQYTSTSGYDDITVTQKSQQYEEIIHAHLNSKGISATKEDVHNIISLFNAINGDWMLRLIPAKKLAGAVDSNFSREKMSILSAIKLCMAYYSHEDIVWIPISLEEMLRVSRGAGYSQADGLLSAKNLGFEKGATSDDVLMIGIEGPVSDIKVYLHPVEVKIGQNTTAVLAKAQEQVLNTYAGLWNALWPNENRDSLECKLSRNFLMQMAIVSCEKMCLYNVYPDIPWQKVLKDFREALLNEQYTFSKQMDSFLGKGTIVSFKTDVLNKSGKMQDDICLLEFPEKMGSEYMIKSAAEIEKELDNCTQEFPDRIKYLHRSSPLPSNAVLTDAITEAKEVRPETTERQQIITDPPLTPVDEGQAENSSTSESDPHEEASASKGTAEEAKNTPTVSRRKCMEIIFGKDISTGAPLIWKPNDTNQVFHTNMGIIGTMGTGKTQFTKSLIAQLHRDQAHNFDGSPLGILIFDYKGDYNESKEDFIDATKAKVFKPYHLPFNPLAITASKVFKPLLPIHTANAFKDTLAKVYNLGAKQQNSLFSCITRAYSATGVKPNDPSTWKNTPPTFDMVYSIYMDDEDIKKTDSLAAAMDKLYQFQVFESDSSKTQSLFDLLNGVVVIDLSGYDPDIQSLIVAITLDLFYVQMQAAGSSKMDQQYRQLTKFILVDEADNFMSQGFPSLKKILKEGREFGVGTVLSTQFLKHFGTTDDDYAKYILTWVVHNVADLKPSDVEFVFNTEAKAPEAQRLFSDIKALQKHYSIVKIGTSKPIYIQDRAFWELYNDWHLI
;
A
#
# COMPACT_ATOMS: atom_id res chain seq x y z
N MET A 1 27.71 8.12 -7.23
CA MET A 1 26.99 9.27 -6.65
C MET A 1 27.96 10.01 -5.76
N ILE A 2 27.90 11.34 -5.68
CA ILE A 2 28.79 12.13 -4.81
C ILE A 2 27.93 12.81 -3.74
N ILE A 3 28.33 12.69 -2.48
CA ILE A 3 27.70 13.32 -1.33
C ILE A 3 28.76 14.17 -0.61
N ASN A 4 28.41 15.39 -0.19
CA ASN A 4 29.19 16.13 0.79
C ASN A 4 28.49 16.06 2.15
N LEU A 5 29.26 15.93 3.22
CA LEU A 5 28.83 16.08 4.61
C LEU A 5 29.56 17.29 5.17
N VAL A 6 28.84 18.28 5.70
CA VAL A 6 29.40 19.54 6.18
C VAL A 6 28.92 19.77 7.60
N SER A 7 29.84 19.89 8.55
CA SER A 7 29.56 20.11 9.99
C SER A 7 28.69 19.01 10.66
N MET A 8 28.49 17.88 10.00
CA MET A 8 27.60 16.75 10.37
C MET A 8 28.13 15.85 11.52
N GLY A 9 28.82 16.43 12.51
CA GLY A 9 29.38 15.71 13.66
C GLY A 9 30.20 14.46 13.28
N ASP A 10 29.97 13.35 13.98
CA ASP A 10 30.66 12.08 13.71
C ASP A 10 30.12 11.29 12.48
N CYS A 11 29.08 11.81 11.82
CA CYS A 11 28.43 11.25 10.63
C CYS A 11 27.86 9.81 10.78
N ARG A 12 27.62 9.34 12.00
CA ARG A 12 27.10 7.98 12.30
C ARG A 12 25.85 7.63 11.50
N GLU A 13 24.86 8.51 11.50
CA GLU A 13 23.52 8.30 10.95
C GLU A 13 23.59 8.12 9.42
N ILE A 14 24.50 8.85 8.75
CA ILE A 14 24.74 8.74 7.31
C ILE A 14 25.37 7.38 6.97
N LEU A 15 26.34 6.91 7.76
CA LEU A 15 26.96 5.59 7.54
C LEU A 15 25.94 4.46 7.76
N GLN A 16 25.09 4.56 8.79
CA GLN A 16 23.99 3.61 9.03
C GLN A 16 22.94 3.67 7.91
N GLY A 17 22.61 4.86 7.41
CA GLY A 17 21.71 5.05 6.27
C GLY A 17 22.22 4.37 4.99
N LEU A 18 23.52 4.47 4.69
CA LEU A 18 24.15 3.77 3.57
C LEU A 18 24.14 2.24 3.76
N MET A 19 24.36 1.74 4.98
CA MET A 19 24.24 0.31 5.30
C MET A 19 22.82 -0.22 5.07
N LEU A 20 21.80 0.51 5.51
CA LEU A 20 20.39 0.18 5.29
C LEU A 20 20.02 0.23 3.80
N PHE A 21 20.53 1.23 3.06
CA PHE A 21 20.35 1.33 1.61
C PHE A 21 20.89 0.10 0.86
N TYR A 22 22.13 -0.33 1.12
CA TYR A 22 22.67 -1.53 0.48
C TYR A 22 21.95 -2.82 0.91
N SER A 23 21.60 -2.96 2.20
CA SER A 23 20.82 -4.08 2.71
C SER A 23 19.48 -4.21 1.98
N ARG A 24 18.81 -3.08 1.74
CA ARG A 24 17.57 -3.03 0.95
C ARG A 24 17.80 -3.42 -0.52
N GLN A 25 18.80 -2.85 -1.20
CA GLN A 25 19.07 -3.18 -2.62
C GLN A 25 19.39 -4.67 -2.83
N MET A 26 20.11 -5.31 -1.91
CA MET A 26 20.38 -6.75 -1.98
C MET A 26 19.11 -7.60 -1.77
N LYS A 27 18.21 -7.20 -0.86
CA LYS A 27 16.92 -7.88 -0.66
C LYS A 27 15.95 -7.67 -1.84
N GLU A 28 16.08 -6.55 -2.55
CA GLU A 28 15.43 -6.30 -3.84
C GLU A 28 16.09 -7.06 -5.01
N GLY A 29 17.18 -7.81 -4.77
CA GLY A 29 17.82 -8.71 -5.73
C GLY A 29 18.94 -8.09 -6.57
N VAL A 30 19.44 -6.90 -6.20
CA VAL A 30 20.56 -6.24 -6.92
C VAL A 30 21.89 -6.93 -6.56
N LEU A 31 22.56 -7.50 -7.56
CA LEU A 31 23.87 -8.14 -7.39
C LEU A 31 24.93 -7.13 -6.89
N PRO A 32 25.87 -7.53 -5.99
CA PRO A 32 26.88 -6.64 -5.40
C PRO A 32 27.69 -5.80 -6.41
N GLU A 33 28.00 -6.37 -7.57
CA GLU A 33 28.67 -5.69 -8.68
C GLU A 33 27.88 -4.47 -9.22
N ASN A 34 26.55 -4.56 -9.26
CA ASN A 34 25.64 -3.55 -9.76
C ASN A 34 25.20 -2.53 -8.68
N LEU A 35 25.60 -2.72 -7.42
CA LEU A 35 25.33 -1.75 -6.36
C LEU A 35 26.00 -0.40 -6.67
N LYS A 36 25.25 0.67 -6.39
CA LYS A 36 25.60 2.06 -6.71
C LYS A 36 26.82 2.52 -5.89
N GLU A 37 27.86 3.01 -6.54
CA GLU A 37 29.03 3.58 -5.84
C GLU A 37 28.73 4.97 -5.25
N PHE A 38 29.30 5.25 -4.08
CA PHE A 38 29.21 6.52 -3.37
C PHE A 38 30.61 7.10 -3.08
N VAL A 39 30.76 8.38 -3.38
CA VAL A 39 31.92 9.20 -2.99
C VAL A 39 31.43 10.17 -1.93
N ILE A 40 32.07 10.16 -0.76
CA ILE A 40 31.73 11.01 0.38
C ILE A 40 32.87 12.00 0.59
N ASN A 41 32.61 13.31 0.53
CA ASN A 41 33.52 14.34 1.01
C ASN A 41 33.05 14.79 2.40
N ILE A 42 33.94 14.80 3.40
CA ILE A 42 33.61 15.19 4.78
C ILE A 42 34.33 16.50 5.11
N TYR A 43 33.55 17.53 5.43
CA TYR A 43 33.96 18.90 5.73
C TYR A 43 33.69 19.18 7.22
N ASN A 44 34.63 18.75 8.08
CA ASN A 44 34.58 18.81 9.54
C ASN A 44 35.86 19.46 10.09
N GLU A 45 35.85 19.93 11.33
CA GLU A 45 37.03 20.60 11.90
C GLU A 45 38.17 19.60 12.22
N PRO A 46 39.46 20.00 12.10
CA PRO A 46 40.58 19.06 12.19
C PRO A 46 40.76 18.45 13.59
N GLY A 47 40.48 17.16 13.72
CA GLY A 47 40.68 16.37 14.94
C GLY A 47 39.39 15.77 15.52
N GLU A 48 38.23 16.10 14.95
CA GLU A 48 36.97 15.44 15.28
C GLU A 48 37.00 13.94 14.93
N TYR A 49 36.32 13.13 15.74
CA TYR A 49 36.12 11.72 15.42
C TYR A 49 35.00 11.57 14.39
N ASN A 50 35.16 10.66 13.43
CA ASN A 50 34.16 10.39 12.41
C ASN A 50 34.06 8.89 12.14
N GLU A 51 32.82 8.39 12.07
CA GLU A 51 32.53 6.95 11.91
C GLU A 51 32.98 6.40 10.56
N PHE A 52 33.08 7.23 9.49
CA PHE A 52 33.64 6.78 8.21
C PHE A 52 35.12 6.35 8.31
N SER A 53 35.81 6.68 9.42
CA SER A 53 37.15 6.12 9.72
C SER A 53 37.16 4.59 9.86
N VAL A 54 36.05 3.94 10.24
CA VAL A 54 36.01 2.48 10.39
C VAL A 54 36.18 1.74 9.06
N LEU A 55 35.88 2.38 7.92
CA LEU A 55 36.10 1.83 6.57
C LEU A 55 37.59 1.53 6.29
N SER A 56 38.51 2.15 7.03
CA SER A 56 39.97 1.92 6.88
C SER A 56 40.48 0.63 7.53
N ASP A 57 39.69 0.01 8.41
CA ASP A 57 40.08 -1.18 9.19
C ASP A 57 38.96 -2.23 9.10
N GLN A 58 39.20 -3.32 8.36
CA GLN A 58 38.20 -4.38 8.17
C GLN A 58 37.72 -5.04 9.47
N LYS A 59 38.52 -5.00 10.55
CA LYS A 59 38.10 -5.53 11.85
C LYS A 59 37.09 -4.56 12.48
N ARG A 60 37.44 -3.28 12.59
CA ARG A 60 36.54 -2.24 13.12
C ARG A 60 35.26 -2.14 12.32
N LEU A 61 35.33 -2.21 10.99
CA LEU A 61 34.16 -2.22 10.11
C LEU A 61 33.20 -3.36 10.44
N ARG A 62 33.70 -4.58 10.66
CA ARG A 62 32.88 -5.74 11.03
C ARG A 62 32.30 -5.60 12.45
N GLU A 63 33.07 -5.10 13.40
CA GLU A 63 32.61 -4.81 14.76
C GLU A 63 31.51 -3.73 14.77
N TYR A 64 31.64 -2.69 13.93
CA TYR A 64 30.63 -1.65 13.72
C TYR A 64 29.35 -2.18 13.07
N ILE A 65 29.48 -3.02 12.03
CA ILE A 65 28.32 -3.67 11.38
C ILE A 65 27.60 -4.60 12.37
N LEU A 66 28.30 -5.32 13.24
CA LEU A 66 27.66 -6.15 14.28
C LEU A 66 26.91 -5.32 15.33
N ALA A 67 27.39 -4.11 15.66
CA ALA A 67 26.74 -3.23 16.63
C ALA A 67 25.52 -2.47 16.06
N HIS A 68 25.62 -1.98 14.82
CA HIS A 68 24.65 -1.05 14.22
C HIS A 68 23.87 -1.61 13.03
N GLY A 69 24.32 -2.71 12.43
CA GLY A 69 23.79 -3.31 11.20
C GLY A 69 22.50 -4.10 11.37
N ARG A 70 21.41 -3.43 11.78
CA ARG A 70 20.08 -4.06 11.89
C ARG A 70 19.67 -4.69 10.55
N ASN A 71 19.18 -5.93 10.62
CA ASN A 71 18.66 -6.71 9.49
C ASN A 71 19.69 -7.00 8.37
N ILE A 72 20.99 -7.01 8.67
CA ILE A 72 22.08 -7.41 7.77
C ILE A 72 22.44 -8.88 8.06
N GLU A 73 22.28 -9.74 7.04
CA GLU A 73 22.40 -11.20 7.21
C GLU A 73 23.85 -11.70 7.09
N ASP A 74 24.64 -11.14 6.14
CA ASP A 74 26.08 -11.39 6.04
C ASP A 74 26.90 -10.11 6.30
N VAL A 75 27.54 -10.09 7.48
CA VAL A 75 28.45 -9.02 7.91
C VAL A 75 29.75 -8.99 7.11
N GLY A 76 30.21 -10.14 6.61
CA GLY A 76 31.40 -10.28 5.78
C GLY A 76 31.18 -9.69 4.38
N GLU A 77 30.07 -10.03 3.73
CA GLU A 77 29.66 -9.47 2.44
C GLU A 77 29.42 -7.95 2.55
N MET A 78 28.66 -7.50 3.56
CA MET A 78 28.43 -6.08 3.79
C MET A 78 29.74 -5.31 4.02
N ALA A 79 30.70 -5.85 4.77
CA ALA A 79 32.01 -5.22 4.96
C ALA A 79 32.80 -5.07 3.64
N VAL A 80 32.69 -6.05 2.73
CA VAL A 80 33.30 -5.97 1.38
C VAL A 80 32.57 -4.94 0.52
N ILE A 81 31.24 -4.87 0.59
CA ILE A 81 30.44 -3.88 -0.15
C ILE A 81 30.77 -2.47 0.30
N LEU A 82 30.70 -2.17 1.60
CA LEU A 82 31.00 -0.84 2.14
C LEU A 82 32.44 -0.41 1.78
N GLY A 83 33.42 -1.30 1.98
CA GLY A 83 34.83 -1.02 1.69
C GLY A 83 35.21 -0.92 0.20
N SER A 84 34.34 -1.35 -0.72
CA SER A 84 34.59 -1.27 -2.17
C SER A 84 33.71 -0.24 -2.89
N LYS A 85 32.47 -0.04 -2.42
CA LYS A 85 31.47 0.86 -3.01
C LYS A 85 31.42 2.25 -2.38
N ILE A 86 31.96 2.44 -1.17
CA ILE A 86 32.11 3.77 -0.54
C ILE A 86 33.57 4.24 -0.66
N ARG A 87 33.79 5.48 -1.11
CA ARG A 87 35.11 6.15 -1.07
C ARG A 87 34.98 7.46 -0.28
N CYS A 88 35.71 7.57 0.82
CA CYS A 88 35.64 8.72 1.72
C CYS A 88 36.86 9.64 1.56
N PHE A 89 36.64 10.95 1.57
CA PHE A 89 37.67 11.99 1.47
C PHE A 89 37.43 13.07 2.53
N TYR A 90 38.35 13.21 3.47
CA TYR A 90 38.33 14.33 4.43
C TYR A 90 38.81 15.62 3.74
N ARG A 91 38.15 16.74 4.04
CA ARG A 91 38.30 18.05 3.41
C ARG A 91 38.40 19.13 4.48
N ASN A 92 38.86 20.33 4.09
CA ASN A 92 38.88 21.47 5.00
C ASN A 92 37.55 22.25 4.89
N PRO A 93 36.77 22.45 5.97
CA PRO A 93 35.51 23.20 5.95
C PRO A 93 35.67 24.64 5.46
N GLN A 94 36.87 25.22 5.59
CA GLN A 94 37.22 26.56 5.10
C GLN A 94 37.74 26.57 3.65
N GLU A 95 37.57 25.48 2.88
CA GLU A 95 37.90 25.44 1.44
C GLU A 95 37.23 26.62 0.68
N PRO A 96 37.94 27.28 -0.27
CA PRO A 96 37.40 28.44 -0.98
C PRO A 96 36.22 28.07 -1.89
N GLN A 97 36.21 26.84 -2.39
CA GLN A 97 35.13 26.24 -3.17
C GLN A 97 35.03 24.76 -2.79
N TYR A 98 33.82 24.28 -2.49
CA TYR A 98 33.59 22.87 -2.15
C TYR A 98 33.52 21.99 -3.42
N GLN A 99 33.79 20.69 -3.26
CA GLN A 99 33.67 19.71 -4.34
C GLN A 99 32.22 19.54 -4.80
N TYR A 100 32.02 19.27 -6.10
CA TYR A 100 30.68 19.06 -6.63
C TYR A 100 29.98 17.84 -6.03
N ALA A 101 28.77 18.04 -5.51
CA ALA A 101 27.93 17.00 -4.92
C ALA A 101 26.57 16.87 -5.62
N HIS A 102 26.05 15.65 -5.64
CA HIS A 102 24.66 15.39 -6.05
C HIS A 102 23.69 15.70 -4.91
N LEU A 103 24.18 15.60 -3.67
CA LEU A 103 23.47 15.78 -2.41
C LEU A 103 24.48 16.29 -1.38
N THR A 104 24.14 17.31 -0.61
CA THR A 104 24.96 17.76 0.52
C THR A 104 24.13 17.75 1.78
N PHE A 105 24.58 17.08 2.83
CA PHE A 105 24.00 17.20 4.16
C PHE A 105 24.78 18.28 4.94
N TYR A 106 24.05 19.17 5.59
CA TYR A 106 24.60 20.24 6.42
C TYR A 106 23.83 20.35 7.72
N GLU A 107 24.56 20.34 8.84
CA GLU A 107 24.04 20.66 10.16
C GLU A 107 24.41 22.10 10.48
N MET A 108 23.44 22.93 10.91
CA MET A 108 23.70 24.36 11.13
C MET A 108 24.47 24.57 12.42
N GLU A 109 25.72 25.03 12.31
CA GLU A 109 26.53 25.44 13.46
C GLU A 109 25.83 26.59 14.20
N ALA A 110 25.39 26.32 15.43
CA ALA A 110 24.89 27.37 16.31
C ALA A 110 26.03 28.36 16.61
N ALA A 111 25.82 29.65 16.31
CA ALA A 111 26.76 30.67 16.76
C ALA A 111 26.88 30.61 18.29
N ASN A 112 28.11 30.58 18.82
CA ASN A 112 28.43 30.48 20.26
C ASN A 112 28.05 31.75 21.07
N THR A 113 27.05 32.48 20.62
CA THR A 113 26.40 33.61 21.28
C THR A 113 25.07 33.15 21.87
N ASP A 114 25.11 32.62 23.09
CA ASP A 114 23.92 32.45 23.93
C ASP A 114 23.25 33.83 24.10
N GLY A 115 22.15 34.04 23.38
CA GLY A 115 21.55 35.36 23.22
C GLY A 115 20.49 35.63 24.27
N ASP A 116 20.78 36.48 25.24
CA ASP A 116 19.80 37.06 26.16
C ASP A 116 18.67 37.76 25.37
N ASN A 117 17.45 37.22 25.40
CA ASN A 117 16.29 37.78 24.69
C ASN A 117 15.01 37.69 25.54
N ARG A 118 14.00 38.51 25.22
CA ARG A 118 12.69 38.45 25.89
C ARG A 118 11.81 37.36 25.31
N MET A 119 11.25 36.53 26.18
CA MET A 119 10.35 35.41 25.86
C MET A 119 9.10 35.86 25.09
N ASP A 120 8.56 37.04 25.39
CA ASP A 120 7.36 37.58 24.73
C ASP A 120 7.61 38.09 23.30
N SER A 121 8.86 38.16 22.86
CA SER A 121 9.20 38.46 21.47
C SER A 121 9.02 37.26 20.53
N ILE A 122 9.06 36.03 21.08
CA ILE A 122 9.00 34.77 20.33
C ILE A 122 7.64 34.10 20.57
N SER A 123 7.02 33.62 19.48
CA SER A 123 5.83 32.76 19.51
C SER A 123 6.00 31.62 20.51
N THR A 124 4.93 31.17 21.17
CA THR A 124 5.04 30.04 22.09
C THR A 124 4.95 28.69 21.37
N GLY A 125 5.73 27.72 21.86
CA GLY A 125 5.56 26.30 21.58
C GLY A 125 4.78 25.57 22.69
N VAL A 126 4.17 26.31 23.62
CA VAL A 126 3.37 25.75 24.71
C VAL A 126 1.89 25.69 24.31
N ALA A 127 1.27 24.53 24.52
CA ALA A 127 -0.12 24.29 24.17
C ALA A 127 -0.86 23.52 25.29
N LEU A 128 -2.19 23.40 25.17
CA LEU A 128 -3.08 22.79 26.15
C LEU A 128 -2.83 23.27 27.60
N GLY A 129 -2.63 24.59 27.76
CA GLY A 129 -2.37 25.22 29.06
C GLY A 129 -1.03 24.86 29.72
N GLY A 130 -0.09 24.24 28.99
CA GLY A 130 1.18 23.77 29.56
C GLY A 130 1.30 22.25 29.73
N LEU A 131 0.36 21.47 29.18
CA LEU A 131 0.49 20.01 29.11
C LEU A 131 1.47 19.55 28.02
N THR A 132 1.66 20.36 26.97
CA THR A 132 2.63 20.12 25.89
C THR A 132 3.48 21.38 25.67
N SER A 133 4.76 21.19 25.30
CA SER A 133 5.73 22.28 25.18
C SER A 133 6.87 21.91 24.23
N GLY A 134 7.23 22.84 23.35
CA GLY A 134 8.44 22.78 22.53
C GLY A 134 9.14 24.14 22.36
N THR A 135 10.26 24.12 21.64
CA THR A 135 11.12 25.27 21.35
C THR A 135 10.91 25.79 19.92
N PRO A 136 10.09 26.83 19.71
CA PRO A 136 9.92 27.45 18.39
C PRO A 136 11.13 28.28 17.97
N SER A 137 11.34 28.33 16.65
CA SER A 137 12.26 29.22 15.95
C SER A 137 11.50 30.42 15.38
N VAL A 138 12.02 31.65 15.48
CA VAL A 138 11.43 32.85 14.86
C VAL A 138 12.51 33.83 14.39
N LEU A 139 12.36 34.40 13.19
CA LEU A 139 13.17 35.53 12.73
C LEU A 139 12.89 36.81 13.54
N ASN A 140 13.92 37.38 14.16
CA ASN A 140 13.83 38.59 14.96
C ASN A 140 15.04 39.52 14.69
N GLY A 141 14.85 40.45 13.76
CA GLY A 141 15.93 41.26 13.17
C GLY A 141 16.66 40.47 12.08
N ASN A 142 18.00 40.52 12.08
CA ASN A 142 18.82 39.70 11.18
C ASN A 142 19.21 38.33 11.79
N TRP A 143 18.51 37.90 12.84
CA TRP A 143 18.83 36.69 13.61
C TRP A 143 17.59 35.82 13.78
N TYR A 144 17.70 34.54 13.43
CA TYR A 144 16.77 33.51 13.88
C TYR A 144 17.07 33.19 15.34
N LYS A 145 16.02 33.06 16.15
CA LYS A 145 16.13 32.82 17.59
C LYS A 145 15.22 31.67 17.99
N THR A 146 15.78 30.73 18.74
CA THR A 146 15.14 29.44 19.01
C THR A 146 15.25 29.12 20.51
N GLY A 147 14.11 28.86 21.16
CA GLY A 147 14.05 28.70 22.61
C GLY A 147 12.65 28.92 23.20
N PHE A 148 12.57 29.25 24.50
CA PHE A 148 11.30 29.34 25.23
C PHE A 148 10.54 30.65 24.97
N GLY A 149 9.64 30.65 23.98
CA GLY A 149 8.75 31.77 23.67
C GLY A 149 7.42 31.76 24.45
N THR A 150 6.87 32.94 24.73
CA THR A 150 5.62 33.14 25.52
C THR A 150 4.58 34.05 24.85
N LYS A 151 4.85 34.53 23.63
CA LYS A 151 3.87 35.24 22.81
C LYS A 151 2.75 34.29 22.38
N TYR A 152 1.49 34.69 22.54
CA TYR A 152 0.31 33.82 22.40
C TYR A 152 0.23 32.66 23.42
N ALA A 153 0.92 32.77 24.58
CA ALA A 153 0.84 31.81 25.67
C ALA A 153 -0.06 32.33 26.81
N PRO A 154 -1.08 31.56 27.25
CA PRO A 154 -2.02 32.01 28.28
C PRO A 154 -1.36 32.18 29.66
N ASP A 155 -1.80 33.15 30.47
CA ASP A 155 -1.32 33.27 31.84
C ASP A 155 -1.93 32.21 32.76
N ASN A 156 -1.13 31.23 33.17
CA ASN A 156 -1.53 30.21 34.15
C ASN A 156 -0.38 29.88 35.13
N ARG A 157 -0.59 28.90 36.01
CA ARG A 157 0.40 28.55 37.05
C ARG A 157 1.64 27.82 36.48
N LEU A 158 1.45 26.92 35.52
CA LEU A 158 2.54 26.17 34.87
C LEU A 158 3.40 27.12 34.04
N LEU A 159 2.77 27.96 33.21
CA LEU A 159 3.49 28.92 32.36
C LEU A 159 4.25 29.99 33.17
N ARG A 160 3.72 30.46 34.31
CA ARG A 160 4.50 31.34 35.22
C ARG A 160 5.66 30.63 35.90
N MET A 161 5.51 29.37 36.27
CA MET A 161 6.63 28.57 36.78
C MET A 161 7.72 28.39 35.70
N ALA A 162 7.33 28.06 34.46
CA ALA A 162 8.25 27.90 33.34
C ALA A 162 8.99 29.21 32.98
N ARG A 163 8.30 30.36 32.97
CA ARG A 163 8.92 31.69 32.80
C ARG A 163 9.99 31.94 33.88
N ASN A 164 9.60 31.86 35.16
CA ASN A 164 10.52 32.08 36.28
C ASN A 164 11.71 31.11 36.28
N TYR A 165 11.50 29.85 35.87
CA TYR A 165 12.57 28.84 35.80
C TYR A 165 13.59 29.15 34.70
N ASN A 166 13.13 29.51 33.49
CA ASN A 166 14.03 29.90 32.40
C ASN A 166 14.81 31.19 32.72
N ALA A 167 14.16 32.18 33.33
CA ALA A 167 14.80 33.41 33.79
C ALA A 167 15.82 33.17 34.93
N LEU A 168 15.55 32.22 35.82
CA LEU A 168 16.50 31.79 36.85
C LEU A 168 17.70 31.06 36.24
N PHE A 169 17.47 30.17 35.28
CA PHE A 169 18.53 29.37 34.65
C PHE A 169 19.56 30.25 33.91
N ARG A 170 19.09 31.29 33.19
CA ARG A 170 19.92 32.32 32.55
C ARG A 170 20.96 32.94 33.51
N VAL A 171 20.59 33.18 34.77
CA VAL A 171 21.47 33.81 35.78
C VAL A 171 22.12 32.83 36.75
N ALA A 172 21.79 31.54 36.70
CA ALA A 172 22.34 30.53 37.61
C ALA A 172 23.85 30.31 37.45
N PHE A 173 24.39 30.61 36.26
CA PHE A 173 25.80 30.40 35.89
C PHE A 173 26.47 31.64 35.26
N SER A 174 25.81 32.80 35.27
CA SER A 174 26.30 34.04 34.68
C SER A 174 26.38 35.18 35.70
N GLY A 175 27.13 36.24 35.39
CA GLY A 175 27.20 37.45 36.21
C GLY A 175 26.04 38.44 35.99
N SER A 176 25.00 38.04 35.27
CA SER A 176 23.91 38.91 34.79
C SER A 176 22.83 39.15 35.85
N SER A 177 22.17 40.31 35.77
CA SER A 177 20.99 40.62 36.58
C SER A 177 19.80 39.72 36.20
N TYR A 178 18.99 39.35 37.20
CA TYR A 178 17.74 38.62 36.98
C TYR A 178 16.67 39.50 36.34
N GLU A 179 16.10 39.05 35.22
CA GLU A 179 15.03 39.73 34.48
C GLU A 179 13.90 38.71 34.17
N PRO A 180 12.68 38.84 34.73
CA PRO A 180 11.66 37.78 34.71
C PRO A 180 11.21 37.29 33.32
N ASP A 181 11.23 38.16 32.32
CA ASP A 181 10.75 37.88 30.96
C ASP A 181 11.86 37.42 30.00
N SER A 182 13.08 37.14 30.48
CA SER A 182 14.24 36.85 29.63
C SER A 182 14.81 35.44 29.83
N ALA A 183 15.23 34.79 28.75
CA ALA A 183 15.79 33.44 28.75
C ALA A 183 17.03 33.36 27.82
N ILE A 184 17.70 32.21 27.85
CA ILE A 184 18.75 31.85 26.87
C ILE A 184 18.06 31.43 25.57
N PHE A 185 18.57 31.88 24.42
CA PHE A 185 18.13 31.47 23.10
C PHE A 185 19.31 31.18 22.18
N THR A 186 19.26 30.04 21.49
CA THR A 186 20.14 29.76 20.36
C THR A 186 19.86 30.79 19.27
N SER A 187 20.91 31.42 18.74
CA SER A 187 20.80 32.48 17.73
C SER A 187 21.62 32.14 16.49
N ILE A 188 21.01 32.21 15.31
CA ILE A 188 21.66 31.96 14.00
C ILE A 188 21.55 33.21 13.14
N ALA A 189 22.63 33.58 12.44
CA ALA A 189 22.64 34.74 11.57
C ALA A 189 21.92 34.46 10.26
N HIS A 190 21.03 35.36 9.83
CA HIS A 190 20.35 35.22 8.54
C HIS A 190 21.31 35.35 7.33
N ASP A 191 22.47 36.00 7.52
CA ASP A 191 23.33 36.47 6.42
C ASP A 191 24.62 35.64 6.22
N GLU A 192 24.58 34.32 6.48
CA GLU A 192 25.70 33.38 6.29
C GLU A 192 26.02 33.05 4.81
N LYS A 193 25.83 34.03 3.93
CA LYS A 193 26.05 33.95 2.46
C LYS A 193 27.42 33.38 2.08
N GLY A 194 28.44 33.56 2.92
CA GLY A 194 29.81 33.13 2.66
C GLY A 194 30.05 31.61 2.61
N GLN A 195 29.41 30.83 3.49
CA GLN A 195 29.55 29.36 3.53
C GLN A 195 28.38 28.70 2.79
N LEU A 196 27.15 29.14 3.07
CA LEU A 196 25.95 28.63 2.41
C LEU A 196 26.02 28.84 0.88
N GLY A 197 26.52 29.98 0.41
CA GLY A 197 26.72 30.23 -1.02
C GLY A 197 27.68 29.24 -1.70
N LYS A 198 28.72 28.75 -1.01
CA LYS A 198 29.61 27.68 -1.51
C LYS A 198 28.87 26.34 -1.55
N ILE A 199 28.11 26.03 -0.49
CA ILE A 199 27.35 24.78 -0.36
C ILE A 199 26.29 24.69 -1.47
N TYR A 200 25.47 25.73 -1.65
CA TYR A 200 24.42 25.77 -2.67
C TYR A 200 24.98 25.70 -4.10
N SER A 201 26.04 26.46 -4.41
CA SER A 201 26.59 26.52 -5.77
C SER A 201 27.30 25.23 -6.19
N SER A 202 27.91 24.51 -5.25
CA SER A 202 28.57 23.21 -5.47
C SER A 202 27.63 22.00 -5.47
N SER A 203 26.36 22.17 -5.08
CA SER A 203 25.41 21.05 -4.90
C SER A 203 24.26 21.08 -5.90
N ASN A 204 23.66 19.91 -6.19
CA ASN A 204 22.32 19.87 -6.79
C ASN A 204 21.24 20.06 -5.73
N TRP A 205 21.29 19.26 -4.66
CA TRP A 205 20.39 19.35 -3.50
C TRP A 205 21.20 19.55 -2.22
N VAL A 206 20.69 20.37 -1.31
CA VAL A 206 21.26 20.60 0.02
C VAL A 206 20.18 20.29 1.05
N VAL A 207 20.49 19.40 1.98
CA VAL A 207 19.61 18.94 3.07
C VAL A 207 20.15 19.50 4.36
N PHE A 208 19.38 20.42 4.96
CA PHE A 208 19.62 20.92 6.30
C PHE A 208 19.06 19.89 7.28
N VAL A 209 19.88 19.37 8.18
CA VAL A 209 19.49 18.35 9.18
C VAL A 209 19.26 19.03 10.52
N ASP A 210 18.13 18.72 11.17
CA ASP A 210 17.66 19.34 12.42
C ASP A 210 17.80 20.90 12.45
N PRO A 211 17.36 21.61 11.39
CA PRO A 211 17.56 23.05 11.25
C PRO A 211 16.91 23.85 12.39
N LYS A 212 17.71 24.66 13.08
CA LYS A 212 17.23 25.58 14.14
C LYS A 212 16.62 26.88 13.57
N VAL A 213 16.14 26.82 12.33
CA VAL A 213 15.51 27.90 11.57
C VAL A 213 14.25 27.38 10.89
N ASP A 214 13.29 28.27 10.60
CA ASP A 214 12.07 27.91 9.87
C ASP A 214 12.24 28.08 8.34
N LEU A 215 11.22 27.68 7.58
CA LEU A 215 11.23 27.73 6.11
C LEU A 215 11.46 29.15 5.54
N SER A 216 11.22 30.23 6.31
CA SER A 216 11.43 31.61 5.85
C SER A 216 12.90 32.00 5.71
N PHE A 217 13.82 31.26 6.35
CA PHE A 217 15.27 31.42 6.15
C PHE A 217 15.67 31.30 4.68
N PHE A 218 14.99 30.41 3.94
CA PHE A 218 15.32 30.03 2.58
C PHE A 218 14.64 30.87 1.49
N GLN A 219 13.79 31.84 1.87
CA GLN A 219 13.00 32.67 0.92
C GLN A 219 13.55 34.10 0.72
N GLY A 220 14.81 34.35 1.09
CA GLY A 220 15.45 35.65 0.87
C GLY A 220 15.62 35.97 -0.63
N LYS A 221 15.02 37.07 -1.09
CA LYS A 221 14.98 37.53 -2.51
C LYS A 221 16.32 37.66 -3.25
N GLU A 222 17.45 37.53 -2.54
CA GLU A 222 18.80 37.60 -3.11
C GLU A 222 19.38 36.21 -3.48
N GLN A 223 18.66 35.12 -3.19
CA GLN A 223 19.07 33.75 -3.48
C GLN A 223 18.02 33.09 -4.39
N ASP A 224 18.42 32.62 -5.57
CA ASP A 224 17.59 31.78 -6.47
C ASP A 224 17.54 30.36 -5.89
N LEU A 225 16.89 30.24 -4.72
CA LEU A 225 16.87 29.06 -3.88
C LEU A 225 15.43 28.57 -3.74
N MET A 226 15.22 27.32 -4.15
CA MET A 226 13.93 26.65 -4.16
C MET A 226 13.93 25.56 -3.09
N ILE A 227 13.02 25.66 -2.14
CA ILE A 227 12.65 24.54 -1.25
C ILE A 227 11.99 23.47 -2.14
N ILE A 228 12.34 22.19 -1.94
CA ILE A 228 11.77 21.06 -2.69
C ILE A 228 11.01 20.11 -1.75
N HIS A 229 11.56 19.89 -0.55
CA HIS A 229 11.04 18.98 0.46
C HIS A 229 11.40 19.51 1.85
N TYR A 230 10.61 19.12 2.83
CA TYR A 230 10.91 19.23 4.25
C TYR A 230 10.15 18.13 4.98
N SER A 231 10.67 17.66 6.12
CA SER A 231 9.94 16.75 7.03
C SER A 231 9.52 17.52 8.27
N ASP A 232 8.22 17.61 8.53
CA ASP A 232 7.66 18.31 9.68
C ASP A 232 7.82 17.48 10.99
N GLN A 233 8.49 18.02 12.00
CA GLN A 233 8.40 17.48 13.37
C GLN A 233 7.15 18.02 14.05
N TYR A 234 6.19 17.16 14.41
CA TYR A 234 5.06 17.54 15.29
C TYR A 234 5.01 16.73 16.59
N THR A 235 6.16 16.61 17.25
CA THR A 235 6.32 16.17 18.64
C THR A 235 6.29 17.34 19.63
N SER A 236 5.31 18.24 19.47
CA SER A 236 5.11 19.51 20.22
C SER A 236 6.20 20.59 20.10
N THR A 237 7.36 20.29 19.51
CA THR A 237 8.26 21.26 18.88
C THR A 237 7.69 21.71 17.53
N SER A 238 7.76 23.00 17.22
CA SER A 238 7.53 23.51 15.86
C SER A 238 8.89 23.59 15.14
N GLY A 239 9.35 22.43 14.65
CA GLY A 239 10.64 22.26 13.97
C GLY A 239 10.51 21.35 12.75
N TYR A 240 11.64 21.10 12.09
CA TYR A 240 11.72 20.25 10.90
C TYR A 240 12.87 19.24 11.10
N ASP A 241 12.69 17.98 10.69
CA ASP A 241 13.77 16.98 10.72
C ASP A 241 14.79 17.27 9.60
N ASP A 242 14.26 17.57 8.41
CA ASP A 242 15.03 18.03 7.26
C ASP A 242 14.35 19.20 6.56
N ILE A 243 15.15 20.07 5.95
CA ILE A 243 14.71 20.99 4.89
C ILE A 243 15.65 20.81 3.69
N THR A 244 15.10 20.41 2.56
CA THR A 244 15.82 20.14 1.31
C THR A 244 15.61 21.26 0.29
N VAL A 245 16.69 21.89 -0.14
CA VAL A 245 16.70 23.05 -1.05
C VAL A 245 17.61 22.86 -2.28
N THR A 246 17.41 23.68 -3.32
CA THR A 246 18.22 23.69 -4.54
C THR A 246 18.40 25.07 -5.16
N GLN A 247 19.53 25.31 -5.81
CA GLN A 247 19.71 26.41 -6.78
C GLN A 247 19.60 25.95 -8.24
N LYS A 248 18.99 24.77 -8.50
CA LYS A 248 18.77 24.22 -9.85
C LYS A 248 17.28 24.29 -10.24
N SER A 249 16.61 25.34 -9.76
CA SER A 249 15.19 25.70 -9.94
C SER A 249 14.68 25.46 -11.37
N GLN A 250 15.42 25.93 -12.38
CA GLN A 250 15.10 25.81 -13.80
C GLN A 250 14.71 24.38 -14.25
N GLN A 251 15.32 23.33 -13.69
CA GLN A 251 15.00 21.94 -14.10
C GLN A 251 13.57 21.53 -13.71
N TYR A 252 13.05 22.07 -12.61
CA TYR A 252 11.67 21.86 -12.16
C TYR A 252 10.69 22.70 -12.99
N GLU A 253 11.07 23.95 -13.27
CA GLU A 253 10.31 24.84 -14.15
C GLU A 253 10.09 24.21 -15.54
N GLU A 254 11.14 23.66 -16.15
CA GLU A 254 11.10 22.95 -17.45
C GLU A 254 10.30 21.63 -17.43
N ILE A 255 10.07 21.02 -16.26
CA ILE A 255 9.20 19.84 -16.13
C ILE A 255 7.74 20.28 -16.12
N ILE A 256 7.38 21.25 -15.29
CA ILE A 256 6.00 21.76 -15.16
C ILE A 256 5.56 22.45 -16.45
N HIS A 257 6.40 23.31 -17.03
CA HIS A 257 6.11 24.01 -18.28
C HIS A 257 5.92 23.04 -19.47
N ALA A 258 6.70 21.94 -19.52
CA ALA A 258 6.51 20.91 -20.55
C ALA A 258 5.18 20.14 -20.41
N HIS A 259 4.72 19.89 -19.18
CA HIS A 259 3.42 19.24 -18.95
C HIS A 259 2.24 20.18 -19.23
N LEU A 260 2.31 21.45 -18.83
CA LEU A 260 1.25 22.43 -19.17
C LEU A 260 1.16 22.64 -20.69
N ASN A 261 2.31 22.71 -21.38
CA ASN A 261 2.35 22.75 -22.85
C ASN A 261 1.73 21.49 -23.48
N SER A 262 1.90 20.29 -22.91
CA SER A 262 1.28 19.05 -23.46
C SER A 262 -0.24 19.05 -23.35
N LYS A 263 -0.81 19.83 -22.40
CA LYS A 263 -2.26 20.09 -22.28
C LYS A 263 -2.74 21.28 -23.13
N GLY A 264 -1.86 21.92 -23.90
CA GLY A 264 -2.18 23.11 -24.68
C GLY A 264 -2.31 24.40 -23.86
N ILE A 265 -1.69 24.46 -22.69
CA ILE A 265 -1.72 25.61 -21.77
C ILE A 265 -0.38 26.31 -21.78
N SER A 266 -0.38 27.56 -22.25
CA SER A 266 0.81 28.44 -22.23
C SER A 266 0.92 29.12 -20.88
N ALA A 267 1.72 28.55 -19.97
CA ALA A 267 2.06 29.16 -18.69
C ALA A 267 3.25 30.11 -18.81
N THR A 268 3.26 31.19 -18.03
CA THR A 268 4.43 32.06 -17.84
C THR A 268 5.39 31.49 -16.78
N LYS A 269 6.58 32.06 -16.65
CA LYS A 269 7.50 31.70 -15.56
C LYS A 269 6.90 32.01 -14.17
N GLU A 270 6.10 33.07 -14.06
CA GLU A 270 5.42 33.44 -12.81
C GLU A 270 4.34 32.42 -12.44
N ASP A 271 3.54 31.94 -13.40
CA ASP A 271 2.57 30.87 -13.18
C ASP A 271 3.23 29.58 -12.70
N VAL A 272 4.35 29.19 -13.32
CA VAL A 272 5.13 28.00 -12.94
C VAL A 272 5.72 28.15 -11.54
N HIS A 273 6.22 29.34 -11.18
CA HIS A 273 6.69 29.63 -9.82
C HIS A 273 5.55 29.56 -8.80
N ASN A 274 4.38 30.13 -9.10
CA ASN A 274 3.19 30.07 -8.26
C ASN A 274 2.68 28.64 -8.05
N ILE A 275 2.79 27.77 -9.07
CA ILE A 275 2.49 26.34 -8.96
C ILE A 275 3.49 25.61 -8.04
N ILE A 276 4.79 25.92 -8.16
CA ILE A 276 5.85 25.37 -7.28
C ILE A 276 5.62 25.78 -5.83
N SER A 277 5.32 27.06 -5.59
CA SER A 277 4.94 27.60 -4.27
C SER A 277 3.69 26.91 -3.68
N LEU A 278 2.67 26.63 -4.50
CA LEU A 278 1.49 25.89 -4.06
C LEU A 278 1.78 24.40 -3.75
N PHE A 279 2.64 23.73 -4.53
CA PHE A 279 3.12 22.38 -4.18
C PHE A 279 3.82 22.39 -2.81
N ASN A 280 4.76 23.30 -2.60
CA ASN A 280 5.51 23.41 -1.36
C ASN A 280 4.67 23.85 -0.15
N ALA A 281 3.59 24.59 -0.36
CA ALA A 281 2.68 24.97 0.72
C ALA A 281 1.73 23.83 1.15
N ILE A 282 1.50 22.83 0.29
CA ILE A 282 0.59 21.69 0.54
C ILE A 282 1.34 20.41 0.92
N ASN A 283 2.28 19.94 0.09
CA ASN A 283 3.07 18.72 0.29
C ASN A 283 4.27 18.68 -0.70
N GLY A 284 5.47 19.03 -0.23
CA GLY A 284 6.68 19.10 -1.07
C GLY A 284 7.14 17.74 -1.63
N ASP A 285 6.86 16.63 -0.95
CA ASP A 285 7.20 15.26 -1.38
C ASP A 285 6.58 14.89 -2.75
N TRP A 286 5.43 15.49 -3.10
CA TRP A 286 4.86 15.36 -4.44
C TRP A 286 5.80 15.89 -5.53
N MET A 287 6.58 16.95 -5.27
CA MET A 287 7.48 17.56 -6.25
C MET A 287 8.69 16.68 -6.56
N LEU A 288 9.28 16.02 -5.54
CA LEU A 288 10.37 15.05 -5.73
C LEU A 288 9.95 13.91 -6.68
N ARG A 289 8.71 13.43 -6.54
CA ARG A 289 8.16 12.31 -7.31
C ARG A 289 7.83 12.66 -8.78
N LEU A 290 7.80 13.93 -9.17
CA LEU A 290 7.61 14.36 -10.57
C LEU A 290 8.85 14.15 -11.47
N ILE A 291 10.06 14.12 -10.90
CA ILE A 291 11.32 14.07 -11.67
C ILE A 291 11.57 12.69 -12.32
N PRO A 292 11.44 11.54 -11.62
CA PRO A 292 11.78 10.23 -12.18
C PRO A 292 10.90 9.81 -13.36
N ALA A 293 9.64 10.27 -13.37
CA ALA A 293 8.65 9.94 -14.40
C ALA A 293 9.14 10.21 -15.84
N LYS A 294 9.94 11.28 -16.03
CA LYS A 294 10.43 11.73 -17.36
C LYS A 294 11.54 10.84 -17.96
N LYS A 295 12.06 9.83 -17.22
CA LYS A 295 13.24 9.03 -17.63
C LYS A 295 13.01 7.54 -17.87
N LEU A 296 11.86 6.98 -17.46
CA LEU A 296 11.62 5.53 -17.52
C LEU A 296 10.79 5.06 -18.73
N ALA A 297 10.07 5.95 -19.40
CA ALA A 297 9.34 5.64 -20.63
C ALA A 297 9.36 6.82 -21.61
N GLY A 298 9.49 6.53 -22.90
CA GLY A 298 9.33 7.51 -23.99
C GLY A 298 7.86 7.76 -24.35
N ALA A 299 6.96 7.77 -23.36
CA ALA A 299 5.52 7.81 -23.56
C ALA A 299 4.80 8.62 -22.47
N VAL A 300 3.79 9.37 -22.92
CA VAL A 300 2.59 9.93 -22.25
C VAL A 300 2.62 10.04 -20.71
N ASP A 301 2.40 11.29 -20.24
CA ASP A 301 2.10 11.71 -18.86
C ASP A 301 1.87 10.60 -17.82
N SER A 302 2.77 10.50 -16.84
CA SER A 302 2.57 9.63 -15.68
C SER A 302 1.25 9.95 -14.96
N ASN A 303 0.43 8.93 -14.69
CA ASN A 303 -0.85 9.13 -13.99
C ASN A 303 -0.68 9.90 -12.67
N PHE A 304 0.41 9.66 -11.94
CA PHE A 304 0.77 10.39 -10.71
C PHE A 304 0.88 11.92 -10.89
N SER A 305 1.49 12.42 -11.97
CA SER A 305 1.62 13.87 -12.18
C SER A 305 0.27 14.50 -12.52
N ARG A 306 -0.56 13.80 -13.30
CA ARG A 306 -1.93 14.20 -13.65
C ARG A 306 -2.85 14.21 -12.42
N GLU A 307 -2.72 13.21 -11.56
CA GLU A 307 -3.41 13.08 -10.28
C GLU A 307 -3.06 14.23 -9.33
N LYS A 308 -1.80 14.37 -8.90
CA LYS A 308 -1.42 15.38 -7.89
C LYS A 308 -1.56 16.82 -8.37
N MET A 309 -1.44 17.11 -9.68
CA MET A 309 -1.84 18.42 -10.23
C MET A 309 -3.36 18.65 -10.18
N SER A 310 -4.18 17.63 -10.42
CA SER A 310 -5.64 17.76 -10.28
C SER A 310 -6.07 18.09 -8.85
N ILE A 311 -5.33 17.61 -7.83
CA ILE A 311 -5.56 17.97 -6.42
C ILE A 311 -5.31 19.47 -6.20
N LEU A 312 -4.23 20.03 -6.73
CA LEU A 312 -3.95 21.47 -6.57
C LEU A 312 -5.02 22.35 -7.25
N SER A 313 -5.52 21.94 -8.42
CA SER A 313 -6.69 22.59 -9.05
C SER A 313 -7.97 22.41 -8.25
N ALA A 314 -8.20 21.25 -7.61
CA ALA A 314 -9.33 21.03 -6.72
C ALA A 314 -9.26 21.91 -5.47
N ILE A 315 -8.07 22.13 -4.89
CA ILE A 315 -7.86 23.08 -3.79
C ILE A 315 -8.19 24.51 -4.25
N LYS A 316 -7.67 24.96 -5.40
CA LYS A 316 -8.00 26.28 -5.96
C LYS A 316 -9.50 26.48 -6.19
N LEU A 317 -10.17 25.46 -6.74
CA LEU A 317 -11.62 25.43 -6.92
C LEU A 317 -12.37 25.45 -5.58
N CYS A 318 -11.93 24.69 -4.57
CA CYS A 318 -12.56 24.64 -3.25
C CYS A 318 -12.40 25.97 -2.50
N MET A 319 -11.21 26.59 -2.52
CA MET A 319 -10.97 27.92 -1.94
C MET A 319 -11.89 28.98 -2.57
N ALA A 320 -12.12 28.90 -3.88
CA ALA A 320 -13.09 29.76 -4.56
C ALA A 320 -14.55 29.42 -4.19
N TYR A 321 -14.93 28.14 -4.21
CA TYR A 321 -16.31 27.70 -3.98
C TYR A 321 -16.78 27.97 -2.54
N TYR A 322 -15.93 27.72 -1.54
CA TYR A 322 -16.19 27.96 -0.11
C TYR A 322 -15.84 29.38 0.39
N SER A 323 -15.56 30.34 -0.52
CA SER A 323 -15.37 31.75 -0.16
C SER A 323 -16.49 32.25 0.76
N HIS A 324 -16.17 32.99 1.83
CA HIS A 324 -17.09 33.49 2.86
C HIS A 324 -16.40 34.59 3.68
N GLU A 325 -17.11 35.64 4.14
CA GLU A 325 -16.47 36.77 4.84
C GLU A 325 -15.94 36.38 6.24
N ASP A 326 -16.74 35.62 7.02
CA ASP A 326 -16.38 35.25 8.39
C ASP A 326 -15.49 34.00 8.56
N ILE A 327 -15.47 33.07 7.59
CA ILE A 327 -14.84 31.75 7.73
C ILE A 327 -13.50 31.71 6.97
N VAL A 328 -12.42 31.36 7.65
CA VAL A 328 -11.12 31.10 7.00
C VAL A 328 -11.00 29.61 6.73
N TRP A 329 -10.97 29.22 5.45
CA TRP A 329 -10.75 27.84 5.02
C TRP A 329 -9.27 27.55 4.80
N ILE A 330 -8.79 26.45 5.40
CA ILE A 330 -7.38 26.05 5.43
C ILE A 330 -7.27 24.66 4.78
N PRO A 331 -6.59 24.53 3.62
CA PRO A 331 -6.32 23.22 3.02
C PRO A 331 -5.16 22.51 3.75
N ILE A 332 -5.31 21.21 3.97
CA ILE A 332 -4.29 20.31 4.51
C ILE A 332 -4.32 19.01 3.67
N SER A 333 -3.15 18.49 3.27
CA SER A 333 -3.07 17.19 2.60
C SER A 333 -3.35 16.05 3.59
N LEU A 334 -4.23 15.11 3.22
CA LEU A 334 -4.50 13.92 4.05
C LEU A 334 -3.33 12.93 3.98
N GLU A 335 -2.68 12.77 2.82
CA GLU A 335 -1.39 12.06 2.69
C GLU A 335 -0.33 12.61 3.67
N GLU A 336 -0.25 13.92 3.85
CA GLU A 336 0.65 14.58 4.81
C GLU A 336 0.28 14.26 6.26
N MET A 337 -0.98 14.49 6.65
CA MET A 337 -1.48 14.21 8.01
C MET A 337 -1.27 12.75 8.43
N LEU A 338 -1.51 11.81 7.51
CA LEU A 338 -1.31 10.38 7.72
C LEU A 338 0.16 9.93 7.57
N ARG A 339 1.07 10.80 7.08
CA ARG A 339 2.53 10.57 7.07
C ARG A 339 3.15 11.08 8.37
N VAL A 340 2.87 12.32 8.78
CA VAL A 340 3.51 12.94 9.96
C VAL A 340 3.05 12.29 11.28
N SER A 341 1.85 11.71 11.34
CA SER A 341 1.44 10.90 12.51
C SER A 341 2.35 9.69 12.79
N ARG A 342 3.22 9.30 11.84
CA ARG A 342 4.26 8.25 11.97
C ARG A 342 5.58 8.79 12.54
N GLY A 343 5.84 10.10 12.43
CA GLY A 343 7.13 10.71 12.82
C GLY A 343 7.35 10.79 14.33
N ALA A 344 6.27 10.72 15.13
CA ALA A 344 6.31 10.93 16.58
C ALA A 344 6.92 9.78 17.42
N GLY A 345 7.77 8.93 16.83
CA GLY A 345 8.45 7.81 17.49
C GLY A 345 7.58 6.59 17.80
N TYR A 346 6.30 6.60 17.42
CA TYR A 346 5.36 5.49 17.59
C TYR A 346 5.48 4.43 16.48
N SER A 347 4.91 3.25 16.70
CA SER A 347 4.81 2.23 15.65
C SER A 347 3.86 2.68 14.54
N GLN A 348 3.94 2.05 13.37
CA GLN A 348 3.10 2.32 12.20
C GLN A 348 1.58 2.24 12.50
N ALA A 349 1.18 1.54 13.56
CA ALA A 349 -0.21 1.43 14.00
C ALA A 349 -0.62 2.47 15.07
N ASP A 350 0.33 3.00 15.84
CA ASP A 350 0.04 3.63 17.15
C ASP A 350 0.25 5.16 17.17
N GLY A 351 0.50 5.77 16.01
CA GLY A 351 0.56 7.23 15.87
C GLY A 351 -0.75 7.93 16.25
N LEU A 352 -0.66 9.14 16.81
CA LEU A 352 -1.79 9.86 17.41
C LEU A 352 -3.00 10.02 16.45
N LEU A 353 -2.74 10.43 15.21
CA LEU A 353 -3.69 10.42 14.09
C LEU A 353 -3.35 9.32 13.06
N SER A 354 -3.06 8.10 13.52
CA SER A 354 -2.89 6.94 12.63
C SER A 354 -4.22 6.55 11.98
N ALA A 355 -4.16 5.82 10.86
CA ALA A 355 -5.35 5.25 10.23
C ALA A 355 -6.17 4.37 11.21
N LYS A 356 -5.50 3.68 12.14
CA LYS A 356 -6.13 2.91 13.21
C LYS A 356 -6.87 3.78 14.21
N ASN A 357 -6.22 4.81 14.75
CA ASN A 357 -6.82 5.69 15.77
C ASN A 357 -7.92 6.60 15.19
N LEU A 358 -7.87 6.88 13.89
CA LEU A 358 -8.95 7.54 13.13
C LEU A 358 -10.10 6.59 12.71
N GLY A 359 -10.00 5.28 13.01
CA GLY A 359 -11.02 4.29 12.66
C GLY A 359 -11.07 3.88 11.18
N PHE A 360 -10.07 4.27 10.39
CA PHE A 360 -9.98 4.03 8.94
C PHE A 360 -9.68 2.55 8.56
N GLU A 361 -9.50 1.66 9.54
CA GLU A 361 -9.32 0.20 9.30
C GLU A 361 -10.55 -0.48 8.67
N LYS A 362 -11.72 0.18 8.62
CA LYS A 362 -13.01 -0.43 8.24
C LYS A 362 -13.77 0.33 7.15
N GLY A 363 -13.10 0.66 6.06
CA GLY A 363 -13.73 1.19 4.84
C GLY A 363 -12.70 1.75 3.85
N ALA A 364 -13.14 2.17 2.66
CA ALA A 364 -12.32 3.06 1.84
C ALA A 364 -12.30 4.47 2.45
N THR A 365 -11.18 5.17 2.42
CA THR A 365 -11.04 6.57 2.91
C THR A 365 -10.32 7.46 1.90
N SER A 366 -10.30 8.76 2.15
CA SER A 366 -9.63 9.78 1.35
C SER A 366 -8.19 9.99 1.82
N ASP A 367 -7.26 10.15 0.87
CA ASP A 367 -5.87 10.57 1.09
C ASP A 367 -5.53 11.91 0.39
N ASP A 368 -6.51 12.54 -0.26
CA ASP A 368 -6.38 13.81 -0.97
C ASP A 368 -6.25 15.01 0.00
N VAL A 369 -7.38 15.63 0.41
CA VAL A 369 -7.40 16.92 1.11
C VAL A 369 -8.44 16.97 2.23
N LEU A 370 -8.07 17.58 3.35
CA LEU A 370 -8.97 18.04 4.40
C LEU A 370 -9.01 19.58 4.38
N MET A 371 -10.21 20.15 4.25
CA MET A 371 -10.44 21.58 4.40
C MET A 371 -10.93 21.86 5.82
N ILE A 372 -10.20 22.68 6.57
CA ILE A 372 -10.57 23.11 7.93
C ILE A 372 -11.09 24.54 7.86
N GLY A 373 -12.36 24.74 8.20
CA GLY A 373 -12.98 26.07 8.28
C GLY A 373 -12.92 26.60 9.70
N ILE A 374 -12.39 27.82 9.90
CA ILE A 374 -12.36 28.48 11.22
C ILE A 374 -13.20 29.75 11.18
N GLU A 375 -14.28 29.76 11.97
CA GLU A 375 -15.25 30.86 12.15
C GLU A 375 -15.05 31.50 13.52
N GLY A 376 -15.17 32.82 13.62
CA GLY A 376 -15.10 33.58 14.89
C GLY A 376 -16.46 34.12 15.35
N PRO A 377 -16.51 34.93 16.43
CA PRO A 377 -15.41 35.62 17.10
C PRO A 377 -14.59 34.73 18.06
N VAL A 378 -13.50 35.29 18.61
CA VAL A 378 -12.56 34.61 19.54
C VAL A 378 -13.27 33.96 20.76
N SER A 379 -14.41 34.49 21.19
CA SER A 379 -15.18 33.97 22.32
C SER A 379 -16.06 32.75 22.02
N ASP A 380 -16.27 32.43 20.74
CA ASP A 380 -17.07 31.29 20.26
C ASP A 380 -16.51 30.81 18.92
N ILE A 381 -15.25 30.36 18.92
CA ILE A 381 -14.60 29.85 17.71
C ILE A 381 -15.24 28.51 17.33
N LYS A 382 -15.69 28.41 16.09
CA LYS A 382 -16.19 27.15 15.51
C LYS A 382 -15.19 26.61 14.49
N VAL A 383 -14.99 25.30 14.53
CA VAL A 383 -14.15 24.56 13.59
C VAL A 383 -14.99 23.58 12.78
N TYR A 384 -14.83 23.62 11.46
CA TYR A 384 -15.47 22.75 10.49
C TYR A 384 -14.44 21.78 9.90
N LEU A 385 -14.83 20.53 9.70
CA LEU A 385 -14.02 19.49 9.05
C LEU A 385 -14.69 19.07 7.75
N HIS A 386 -14.06 19.34 6.61
CA HIS A 386 -14.64 19.10 5.30
C HIS A 386 -13.66 18.36 4.38
N PRO A 387 -13.68 17.02 4.35
CA PRO A 387 -12.83 16.24 3.43
C PRO A 387 -13.22 16.47 1.97
N VAL A 388 -12.22 16.49 1.09
CA VAL A 388 -12.37 16.68 -0.36
C VAL A 388 -11.61 15.60 -1.10
N GLU A 389 -12.34 14.80 -1.87
CA GLU A 389 -11.82 13.73 -2.74
C GLU A 389 -11.78 14.19 -4.20
N VAL A 390 -10.72 13.87 -4.93
CA VAL A 390 -10.46 14.35 -6.29
C VAL A 390 -10.39 13.18 -7.26
N LYS A 391 -11.08 13.28 -8.40
CA LYS A 391 -11.09 12.24 -9.43
C LYS A 391 -10.91 12.87 -10.81
N ILE A 392 -9.93 12.39 -11.58
CA ILE A 392 -9.59 12.91 -12.91
C ILE A 392 -9.63 11.83 -13.99
N GLY A 393 -10.34 12.13 -15.09
CA GLY A 393 -10.42 11.30 -16.29
C GLY A 393 -11.82 10.71 -16.51
N GLN A 394 -11.91 9.38 -16.49
CA GLN A 394 -13.13 8.63 -16.80
C GLN A 394 -13.86 8.25 -15.50
N ASN A 395 -14.52 9.23 -14.90
CA ASN A 395 -15.15 9.12 -13.58
C ASN A 395 -16.55 8.48 -13.70
N THR A 396 -16.59 7.16 -13.92
CA THR A 396 -17.86 6.41 -14.00
C THR A 396 -18.62 6.43 -12.67
N THR A 397 -19.92 6.09 -12.69
CA THR A 397 -20.77 6.06 -11.49
C THR A 397 -20.18 5.21 -10.36
N ALA A 398 -19.48 4.11 -10.68
CA ALA A 398 -18.81 3.27 -9.68
C ALA A 398 -17.57 3.95 -9.06
N VAL A 399 -16.84 4.77 -9.83
CA VAL A 399 -15.72 5.56 -9.31
C VAL A 399 -16.23 6.68 -8.39
N LEU A 400 -17.34 7.33 -8.76
CA LEU A 400 -17.98 8.36 -7.95
C LEU A 400 -18.61 7.78 -6.66
N ALA A 401 -19.24 6.60 -6.73
CA ALA A 401 -19.75 5.90 -5.55
C ALA A 401 -18.62 5.50 -4.58
N LYS A 402 -17.45 5.08 -5.09
CA LYS A 402 -16.28 4.84 -4.23
C LYS A 402 -15.76 6.15 -3.62
N ALA A 403 -15.67 7.23 -4.39
CA ALA A 403 -15.28 8.55 -3.87
C ALA A 403 -16.24 9.03 -2.77
N GLN A 404 -17.54 8.78 -2.92
CA GLN A 404 -18.58 9.05 -1.92
C GLN A 404 -18.38 8.24 -0.63
N GLU A 405 -18.09 6.94 -0.74
CA GLU A 405 -17.70 6.09 0.40
C GLU A 405 -16.45 6.65 1.11
N GLN A 406 -15.41 6.99 0.34
CA GLN A 406 -14.15 7.55 0.84
C GLN A 406 -14.36 8.84 1.63
N VAL A 407 -15.16 9.78 1.11
CA VAL A 407 -15.47 11.06 1.79
C VAL A 407 -16.26 10.82 3.07
N LEU A 408 -17.34 10.03 3.03
CA LEU A 408 -18.19 9.77 4.21
C LEU A 408 -17.44 9.07 5.34
N ASN A 409 -16.65 8.04 5.02
CA ASN A 409 -15.84 7.32 6.01
C ASN A 409 -14.75 8.23 6.63
N THR A 410 -14.13 9.10 5.82
CA THR A 410 -13.11 10.05 6.30
C THR A 410 -13.72 11.06 7.27
N TYR A 411 -14.86 11.66 6.91
CA TYR A 411 -15.59 12.57 7.80
C TYR A 411 -16.01 11.88 9.10
N ALA A 412 -16.56 10.67 9.00
CA ALA A 412 -17.02 9.92 10.17
C ALA A 412 -15.87 9.53 11.11
N GLY A 413 -14.74 9.04 10.57
CA GLY A 413 -13.56 8.69 11.36
C GLY A 413 -12.92 9.90 12.04
N LEU A 414 -12.72 11.00 11.30
CA LEU A 414 -12.25 12.27 11.86
C LEU A 414 -13.17 12.78 12.98
N TRP A 415 -14.50 12.80 12.74
CA TRP A 415 -15.45 13.26 13.75
C TRP A 415 -15.45 12.37 15.01
N ASN A 416 -15.37 11.05 14.85
CA ASN A 416 -15.37 10.11 15.96
C ASN A 416 -14.05 10.15 16.77
N ALA A 417 -12.91 10.40 16.12
CA ALA A 417 -11.62 10.52 16.81
C ALA A 417 -11.41 11.88 17.48
N LEU A 418 -11.94 12.97 16.90
CA LEU A 418 -11.69 14.35 17.35
C LEU A 418 -12.82 14.95 18.19
N TRP A 419 -14.07 14.52 18.01
CA TRP A 419 -15.24 15.06 18.71
C TRP A 419 -16.33 14.00 19.01
N PRO A 420 -15.97 12.85 19.63
CA PRO A 420 -16.92 11.80 19.97
C PRO A 420 -18.01 12.28 20.94
N ASN A 421 -19.08 11.50 21.06
CA ASN A 421 -20.18 11.76 22.01
C ASN A 421 -19.80 11.39 23.45
N GLU A 422 -18.95 10.38 23.63
CA GLU A 422 -18.42 9.91 24.91
C GLU A 422 -16.90 10.16 24.97
N ASN A 423 -16.33 10.27 26.17
CA ASN A 423 -14.88 10.43 26.39
C ASN A 423 -14.19 11.59 25.63
N ARG A 424 -14.95 12.58 25.14
CA ARG A 424 -14.44 13.75 24.40
C ARG A 424 -13.32 14.49 25.12
N ASP A 425 -13.43 14.64 26.44
CA ASP A 425 -12.43 15.31 27.28
C ASP A 425 -11.22 14.44 27.67
N SER A 426 -11.10 13.22 27.15
CA SER A 426 -9.91 12.38 27.36
C SER A 426 -8.64 13.04 26.82
N LEU A 427 -7.51 12.78 27.49
CA LEU A 427 -6.22 13.40 27.15
C LEU A 427 -5.78 13.07 25.71
N GLU A 428 -6.00 11.84 25.26
CA GLU A 428 -5.76 11.39 23.89
C GLU A 428 -6.55 12.24 22.88
N CYS A 429 -7.86 12.38 23.08
CA CYS A 429 -8.72 13.16 22.20
C CYS A 429 -8.35 14.67 22.21
N LYS A 430 -7.92 15.22 23.36
CA LYS A 430 -7.37 16.59 23.47
C LYS A 430 -6.04 16.77 22.73
N LEU A 431 -5.13 15.81 22.84
CA LEU A 431 -3.86 15.81 22.10
C LEU A 431 -4.11 15.72 20.59
N SER A 432 -5.00 14.82 20.14
CA SER A 432 -5.40 14.67 18.74
C SER A 432 -6.00 15.97 18.16
N ARG A 433 -6.89 16.63 18.92
CA ARG A 433 -7.41 17.96 18.59
C ARG A 433 -6.32 19.02 18.49
N ASN A 434 -5.39 19.04 19.44
CA ASN A 434 -4.32 20.03 19.49
C ASN A 434 -3.32 19.87 18.32
N PHE A 435 -2.94 18.63 18.02
CA PHE A 435 -2.09 18.28 16.87
C PHE A 435 -2.71 18.77 15.55
N LEU A 436 -4.01 18.52 15.34
CA LEU A 436 -4.70 18.99 14.14
C LEU A 436 -4.73 20.53 14.03
N MET A 437 -4.92 21.25 15.15
CA MET A 437 -4.87 22.72 15.13
C MET A 437 -3.45 23.26 14.95
N GLN A 438 -2.42 22.57 15.42
CA GLN A 438 -1.03 22.89 15.11
C GLN A 438 -0.77 22.73 13.60
N MET A 439 -1.22 21.63 12.98
CA MET A 439 -1.15 21.46 11.52
C MET A 439 -1.90 22.56 10.75
N ALA A 440 -3.08 22.95 11.20
CA ALA A 440 -3.85 24.05 10.59
C ALA A 440 -3.11 25.40 10.68
N ILE A 441 -2.53 25.71 11.84
CA ILE A 441 -1.72 26.92 12.04
C ILE A 441 -0.49 26.90 11.13
N VAL A 442 0.26 25.79 11.06
CA VAL A 442 1.46 25.72 10.20
C VAL A 442 1.11 25.70 8.71
N SER A 443 -0.05 25.16 8.31
CA SER A 443 -0.57 25.34 6.94
C SER A 443 -0.81 26.83 6.64
N CYS A 444 -1.45 27.60 7.54
CA CYS A 444 -1.56 29.05 7.38
C CYS A 444 -0.20 29.78 7.34
N GLU A 445 0.80 29.34 8.12
CA GLU A 445 2.15 29.89 8.07
C GLU A 445 2.81 29.62 6.70
N LYS A 446 2.69 28.39 6.18
CA LYS A 446 3.15 27.99 4.84
C LYS A 446 2.43 28.79 3.74
N MET A 447 1.11 28.96 3.81
CA MET A 447 0.34 29.78 2.85
C MET A 447 0.79 31.25 2.85
N CYS A 448 0.94 31.87 4.02
CA CYS A 448 1.51 33.21 4.13
C CYS A 448 2.92 33.31 3.56
N LEU A 449 3.77 32.33 3.88
CA LEU A 449 5.18 32.33 3.50
C LEU A 449 5.36 32.23 1.98
N TYR A 450 4.80 31.19 1.36
CA TYR A 450 4.87 30.98 -0.10
C TYR A 450 4.00 31.98 -0.90
N ASN A 451 3.41 33.01 -0.25
CA ASN A 451 2.50 34.00 -0.84
C ASN A 451 1.30 33.38 -1.59
N VAL A 452 0.75 32.29 -1.03
CA VAL A 452 -0.34 31.51 -1.62
C VAL A 452 -1.68 32.02 -1.07
N TYR A 453 -2.56 32.45 -1.98
CA TYR A 453 -3.82 33.15 -1.69
C TYR A 453 -3.63 34.37 -0.75
N PRO A 454 -2.94 35.45 -1.18
CA PRO A 454 -2.66 36.61 -0.33
C PRO A 454 -3.92 37.39 0.10
N ASP A 455 -5.04 37.23 -0.62
CA ASP A 455 -6.32 37.86 -0.31
C ASP A 455 -7.05 37.19 0.88
N ILE A 456 -6.67 35.97 1.26
CA ILE A 456 -7.28 35.23 2.37
C ILE A 456 -6.71 35.77 3.70
N PRO A 457 -7.55 36.08 4.71
CA PRO A 457 -7.10 36.72 5.95
C PRO A 457 -6.45 35.72 6.93
N TRP A 458 -5.41 35.00 6.48
CA TRP A 458 -4.62 34.05 7.28
C TRP A 458 -4.17 34.61 8.63
N GLN A 459 -3.91 35.92 8.71
CA GLN A 459 -3.51 36.62 9.93
C GLN A 459 -4.57 36.53 11.05
N LYS A 460 -5.86 36.38 10.71
CA LYS A 460 -6.97 36.12 11.66
C LYS A 460 -6.71 34.83 12.45
N VAL A 461 -6.26 33.78 11.77
CA VAL A 461 -5.87 32.50 12.37
C VAL A 461 -4.53 32.63 13.13
N LEU A 462 -3.51 33.21 12.48
CA LEU A 462 -2.14 33.24 12.99
C LEU A 462 -1.89 34.17 14.18
N LYS A 463 -2.76 35.17 14.40
CA LYS A 463 -2.66 36.15 15.49
C LYS A 463 -3.86 36.13 16.43
N ASP A 464 -5.07 36.27 15.87
CA ASP A 464 -6.26 36.55 16.68
C ASP A 464 -6.86 35.27 17.29
N PHE A 465 -6.77 34.15 16.58
CA PHE A 465 -7.25 32.84 17.04
C PHE A 465 -6.15 31.93 17.61
N ARG A 466 -4.86 32.22 17.37
CA ARG A 466 -3.75 31.28 17.68
C ARG A 466 -3.74 30.79 19.13
N GLU A 467 -3.87 31.70 20.10
CA GLU A 467 -3.88 31.34 21.53
C GLU A 467 -5.08 30.44 21.88
N ALA A 468 -6.26 30.75 21.35
CA ALA A 468 -7.48 29.97 21.57
C ALA A 468 -7.37 28.55 20.95
N LEU A 469 -6.89 28.45 19.71
CA LEU A 469 -6.70 27.17 19.00
C LEU A 469 -5.65 26.27 19.68
N LEU A 470 -4.51 26.83 20.11
CA LEU A 470 -3.47 26.09 20.84
C LEU A 470 -3.91 25.64 22.24
N ASN A 471 -4.99 26.21 22.80
CA ASN A 471 -5.47 25.93 24.15
C ASN A 471 -6.92 25.43 24.20
N GLU A 472 -7.41 24.85 23.09
CA GLU A 472 -8.70 24.16 23.01
C GLU A 472 -9.95 25.04 23.26
N GLN A 473 -9.84 26.35 23.05
CA GLN A 473 -10.93 27.32 23.27
C GLN A 473 -11.79 27.47 22.00
N TYR A 474 -12.33 26.36 21.51
CA TYR A 474 -13.17 26.29 20.31
C TYR A 474 -14.10 25.06 20.36
N THR A 475 -15.08 24.99 19.45
CA THR A 475 -15.97 23.82 19.31
C THR A 475 -16.01 23.31 17.87
N PHE A 476 -16.17 21.99 17.68
CA PHE A 476 -16.47 21.45 16.34
C PHE A 476 -17.96 21.60 16.02
N SER A 477 -18.24 22.12 14.83
CA SER A 477 -19.59 22.48 14.37
C SER A 477 -19.97 21.71 13.10
N LYS A 478 -21.26 21.40 12.97
CA LYS A 478 -21.89 20.79 11.77
C LYS A 478 -22.76 21.78 10.99
N GLN A 479 -22.68 23.08 11.30
CA GLN A 479 -23.52 24.09 10.66
C GLN A 479 -23.24 24.26 9.15
N MET A 480 -22.08 23.81 8.66
CA MET A 480 -21.78 23.78 7.21
C MET A 480 -22.25 22.49 6.51
N ASP A 481 -22.53 21.40 7.23
CA ASP A 481 -23.01 20.12 6.67
C ASP A 481 -24.27 20.33 5.80
N SER A 482 -25.15 21.26 6.18
CA SER A 482 -26.40 21.55 5.45
C SER A 482 -26.22 22.36 4.15
N PHE A 483 -25.03 22.89 3.90
CA PHE A 483 -24.75 23.73 2.72
C PHE A 483 -23.67 23.13 1.80
N LEU A 484 -22.67 22.46 2.38
CA LEU A 484 -21.58 21.82 1.64
C LEU A 484 -21.66 20.29 1.67
N GLY A 485 -22.54 19.71 2.48
CA GLY A 485 -22.49 18.28 2.82
C GLY A 485 -21.39 17.98 3.85
N LYS A 486 -21.20 16.69 4.13
CA LYS A 486 -20.13 16.13 4.98
C LYS A 486 -18.78 16.06 4.27
N GLY A 487 -18.68 16.61 3.06
CA GLY A 487 -17.50 16.62 2.23
C GLY A 487 -17.84 16.85 0.75
N THR A 488 -16.82 17.02 -0.07
CA THR A 488 -16.96 17.32 -1.50
C THR A 488 -16.22 16.32 -2.37
N ILE A 489 -16.78 16.00 -3.54
CA ILE A 489 -16.08 15.27 -4.60
C ILE A 489 -15.84 16.25 -5.76
N VAL A 490 -14.58 16.43 -6.16
CA VAL A 490 -14.20 17.20 -7.35
C VAL A 490 -13.89 16.25 -8.51
N SER A 491 -14.73 16.29 -9.54
CA SER A 491 -14.76 15.34 -10.66
C SER A 491 -14.34 16.03 -11.97
N PHE A 492 -13.07 15.93 -12.34
CA PHE A 492 -12.52 16.43 -13.61
C PHE A 492 -12.68 15.39 -14.72
N LYS A 493 -13.78 15.45 -15.48
CA LYS A 493 -14.21 14.43 -16.46
C LYS A 493 -13.75 14.68 -17.89
N THR A 494 -13.34 13.63 -18.59
CA THR A 494 -13.06 13.65 -20.05
C THR A 494 -14.31 13.81 -20.93
N ASP A 495 -15.45 13.34 -20.44
CA ASP A 495 -16.71 13.13 -21.15
C ASP A 495 -17.73 14.26 -20.92
N VAL A 496 -17.33 15.28 -20.16
CA VAL A 496 -18.17 16.41 -19.75
C VAL A 496 -17.64 17.70 -20.38
N LEU A 497 -18.55 18.46 -21.02
CA LEU A 497 -18.23 19.74 -21.68
C LEU A 497 -18.66 20.97 -20.86
N ASN A 498 -19.67 20.82 -20.01
CA ASN A 498 -20.22 21.89 -19.16
C ASN A 498 -19.89 21.59 -17.70
N LYS A 499 -19.61 22.62 -16.90
CA LYS A 499 -19.47 22.46 -15.44
C LYS A 499 -20.84 22.26 -14.79
N SER A 500 -20.88 21.60 -13.63
CA SER A 500 -22.09 21.46 -12.82
C SER A 500 -21.75 21.14 -11.37
N GLY A 501 -22.70 21.38 -10.46
CA GLY A 501 -22.65 20.90 -9.09
C GLY A 501 -24.02 20.46 -8.60
N LYS A 502 -24.03 19.52 -7.65
CA LYS A 502 -25.26 19.08 -6.97
C LYS A 502 -24.96 18.57 -5.57
N MET A 503 -25.93 18.73 -4.67
CA MET A 503 -25.98 17.97 -3.43
C MET A 503 -26.57 16.59 -3.72
N GLN A 504 -25.89 15.54 -3.29
CA GLN A 504 -26.34 14.15 -3.38
C GLN A 504 -25.85 13.39 -2.13
N ASP A 505 -26.75 12.68 -1.46
CA ASP A 505 -26.42 11.74 -0.38
C ASP A 505 -25.49 12.33 0.72
N ASP A 506 -25.83 13.53 1.20
CA ASP A 506 -25.05 14.36 2.13
C ASP A 506 -23.65 14.80 1.66
N ILE A 507 -23.36 14.77 0.35
CA ILE A 507 -22.10 15.23 -0.25
C ILE A 507 -22.34 16.25 -1.37
N CYS A 508 -21.45 17.23 -1.52
CA CYS A 508 -21.40 18.10 -2.69
C CYS A 508 -20.58 17.42 -3.80
N LEU A 509 -21.19 17.08 -4.93
CA LEU A 509 -20.48 16.64 -6.13
C LEU A 509 -20.33 17.83 -7.08
N LEU A 510 -19.08 18.17 -7.42
CA LEU A 510 -18.69 19.24 -8.33
C LEU A 510 -18.03 18.61 -9.57
N GLU A 511 -18.65 18.74 -10.75
CA GLU A 511 -18.20 18.11 -12.00
C GLU A 511 -17.75 19.16 -13.01
N PHE A 512 -16.55 19.00 -13.57
CA PHE A 512 -15.90 19.93 -14.49
C PHE A 512 -15.24 19.18 -15.66
N PRO A 513 -15.12 19.79 -16.85
CA PRO A 513 -14.28 19.25 -17.93
C PRO A 513 -12.82 19.08 -17.49
N GLU A 514 -12.15 17.98 -17.87
CA GLU A 514 -10.75 17.71 -17.49
C GLU A 514 -9.80 18.86 -17.87
N LYS A 515 -10.06 19.53 -19.00
CA LYS A 515 -9.28 20.70 -19.45
C LYS A 515 -9.28 21.82 -18.40
N MET A 516 -10.41 22.07 -17.72
CA MET A 516 -10.47 23.06 -16.64
C MET A 516 -9.62 22.65 -15.43
N GLY A 517 -9.48 21.35 -15.16
CA GLY A 517 -8.56 20.83 -14.14
C GLY A 517 -7.08 21.12 -14.43
N SER A 518 -6.72 21.41 -15.67
CA SER A 518 -5.38 21.91 -16.03
C SER A 518 -5.35 23.45 -16.11
N GLU A 519 -6.41 24.12 -16.56
CA GLU A 519 -6.49 25.59 -16.61
C GLU A 519 -6.52 26.25 -15.23
N TYR A 520 -7.18 25.62 -14.26
CA TYR A 520 -7.22 26.12 -12.88
C TYR A 520 -5.84 26.09 -12.21
N MET A 521 -4.85 25.35 -12.72
CA MET A 521 -3.47 25.43 -12.24
C MET A 521 -2.86 26.82 -12.40
N ILE A 522 -3.22 27.57 -13.44
CA ILE A 522 -2.68 28.92 -13.70
C ILE A 522 -3.58 30.07 -13.21
N LYS A 523 -4.88 29.85 -13.01
CA LYS A 523 -5.80 30.88 -12.48
C LYS A 523 -5.64 31.08 -10.96
N SER A 524 -5.95 32.27 -10.45
CA SER A 524 -6.14 32.52 -9.02
C SER A 524 -7.53 32.04 -8.54
N ALA A 525 -7.68 31.83 -7.22
CA ALA A 525 -9.00 31.52 -6.65
C ALA A 525 -10.03 32.65 -6.90
N ALA A 526 -9.59 33.93 -6.90
CA ALA A 526 -10.44 35.08 -7.18
C ALA A 526 -10.93 35.17 -8.64
N GLU A 527 -10.21 34.56 -9.59
CA GLU A 527 -10.68 34.41 -10.99
C GLU A 527 -11.64 33.24 -11.13
N ILE A 528 -11.33 32.10 -10.51
CA ILE A 528 -12.23 30.92 -10.49
C ILE A 528 -13.56 31.28 -9.81
N GLU A 529 -13.52 32.05 -8.72
CA GLU A 529 -14.71 32.60 -8.05
C GLU A 529 -15.58 33.43 -9.02
N LYS A 530 -14.98 34.34 -9.80
CA LYS A 530 -15.72 35.10 -10.81
C LYS A 530 -16.28 34.21 -11.93
N GLU A 531 -15.60 33.13 -12.28
CA GLU A 531 -16.13 32.14 -13.24
C GLU A 531 -17.27 31.29 -12.66
N LEU A 532 -17.34 31.10 -11.34
CA LEU A 532 -18.47 30.46 -10.65
C LEU A 532 -19.67 31.43 -10.52
N ASP A 533 -19.41 32.69 -10.16
CA ASP A 533 -20.43 33.73 -9.99
C ASP A 533 -21.25 34.00 -11.26
N ASN A 534 -20.63 33.86 -12.43
CA ASN A 534 -21.31 34.03 -13.72
C ASN A 534 -22.24 32.86 -14.10
N CYS A 535 -22.27 31.77 -13.31
CA CYS A 535 -22.95 30.52 -13.63
C CYS A 535 -23.75 29.96 -12.44
N THR A 536 -24.44 30.82 -11.69
CA THR A 536 -25.23 30.45 -10.49
C THR A 536 -26.29 29.37 -10.70
N GLN A 537 -26.80 29.18 -11.94
CA GLN A 537 -27.79 28.14 -12.24
C GLN A 537 -27.18 26.72 -12.38
N GLU A 538 -25.85 26.59 -12.40
CA GLU A 538 -25.14 25.32 -12.61
C GLU A 538 -24.70 24.65 -11.30
N PHE A 539 -24.87 25.30 -10.14
CA PHE A 539 -24.33 24.87 -8.84
C PHE A 539 -25.36 25.03 -7.68
N PRO A 540 -25.17 24.34 -6.54
CA PRO A 540 -25.88 24.64 -5.29
C PRO A 540 -25.58 26.05 -4.79
N ASP A 541 -26.47 26.59 -3.94
CA ASP A 541 -26.31 27.90 -3.32
C ASP A 541 -24.97 28.01 -2.54
N ARG A 542 -24.05 28.84 -3.05
CA ARG A 542 -22.71 29.00 -2.46
C ARG A 542 -22.76 29.80 -1.16
N ILE A 543 -21.96 29.35 -0.19
CA ILE A 543 -22.05 29.85 1.20
C ILE A 543 -21.80 31.36 1.36
N LYS A 544 -21.05 32.02 0.46
CA LYS A 544 -20.88 33.49 0.50
C LYS A 544 -22.17 34.31 0.41
N TYR A 545 -23.27 33.73 -0.07
CA TYR A 545 -24.55 34.42 -0.14
C TYR A 545 -25.37 34.30 1.17
N LEU A 546 -24.86 33.58 2.18
CA LEU A 546 -25.52 33.34 3.47
C LEU A 546 -25.19 34.43 4.52
N HIS A 547 -25.80 35.62 4.44
CA HIS A 547 -25.57 36.66 5.45
C HIS A 547 -26.83 37.37 6.01
N ARG A 548 -26.71 37.69 7.31
CA ARG A 548 -27.61 38.47 8.19
C ARG A 548 -28.98 37.88 8.52
N SER A 549 -28.98 37.00 9.53
CA SER A 549 -30.02 37.04 10.55
C SER A 549 -29.90 38.33 11.38
N SER A 550 -30.82 39.28 11.18
CA SER A 550 -30.91 40.48 12.03
C SER A 550 -31.22 40.10 13.49
N PRO A 551 -30.71 40.83 14.50
CA PRO A 551 -31.08 40.60 15.89
C PRO A 551 -32.56 40.93 16.11
N LEU A 552 -33.38 39.89 16.33
CA LEU A 552 -34.76 40.06 16.78
C LEU A 552 -34.77 40.59 18.23
N PRO A 553 -35.66 41.54 18.59
CA PRO A 553 -35.63 42.14 19.92
C PRO A 553 -35.95 41.15 21.04
N SER A 554 -35.19 41.24 22.13
CA SER A 554 -35.58 40.64 23.41
C SER A 554 -36.85 41.30 23.95
N ASN A 555 -37.91 40.50 24.16
CA ASN A 555 -38.78 40.52 25.36
C ASN A 555 -40.05 39.67 25.19
N ALA A 556 -40.04 38.46 25.75
CA ALA A 556 -41.20 37.81 26.36
C ALA A 556 -40.70 36.77 27.38
N VAL A 557 -41.36 36.65 28.52
CA VAL A 557 -41.03 35.72 29.62
C VAL A 557 -42.32 34.97 29.99
N LEU A 558 -42.21 33.88 30.79
CA LEU A 558 -43.30 33.10 31.41
C LEU A 558 -43.94 32.05 30.45
N THR A 559 -44.38 30.85 30.88
CA THR A 559 -44.21 30.06 32.13
C THR A 559 -44.55 28.57 31.84
N ASP A 560 -44.33 27.69 32.82
CA ASP A 560 -44.70 26.25 32.82
C ASP A 560 -46.17 25.93 32.55
N ALA A 561 -46.48 24.77 31.94
CA ALA A 561 -47.58 23.86 32.36
C ALA A 561 -47.66 22.51 31.58
N ILE A 562 -47.30 21.45 32.31
CA ILE A 562 -47.71 20.03 32.35
C ILE A 562 -49.05 19.60 31.63
N THR A 563 -49.10 18.34 31.13
CA THR A 563 -50.29 17.50 30.72
C THR A 563 -51.11 17.94 29.48
N GLU A 564 -51.91 17.09 28.78
CA GLU A 564 -52.30 15.66 28.91
C GLU A 564 -52.50 15.00 27.52
N ALA A 565 -53.01 13.75 27.42
CA ALA A 565 -53.16 13.00 26.16
C ALA A 565 -54.58 12.45 25.91
N LYS A 566 -55.02 12.35 24.63
CA LYS A 566 -55.95 11.30 24.12
C LYS A 566 -56.23 11.29 22.59
N GLU A 567 -55.89 10.16 21.97
CA GLU A 567 -56.68 9.25 21.11
C GLU A 567 -57.88 9.66 20.19
N VAL A 568 -57.88 9.00 19.01
CA VAL A 568 -59.03 8.39 18.25
C VAL A 568 -59.88 9.22 17.24
N ARG A 569 -59.57 9.02 15.94
CA ARG A 569 -60.39 8.49 14.79
C ARG A 569 -61.94 8.64 14.75
N PRO A 570 -62.61 8.45 13.57
CA PRO A 570 -62.28 8.75 12.16
C PRO A 570 -63.50 9.32 11.35
N GLU A 571 -63.42 9.45 10.01
CA GLU A 571 -64.39 8.92 8.99
C GLU A 571 -64.45 9.66 7.62
N THR A 572 -64.80 8.85 6.61
CA THR A 572 -65.14 8.98 5.16
C THR A 572 -65.80 10.28 4.64
N THR A 573 -65.72 10.61 3.33
CA THR A 573 -66.47 9.92 2.23
C THR A 573 -65.92 10.21 0.81
N GLU A 574 -66.17 9.28 -0.14
CA GLU A 574 -65.71 9.23 -1.55
C GLU A 574 -66.64 9.91 -2.58
N ARG A 575 -66.24 9.90 -3.89
CA ARG A 575 -67.01 9.48 -5.12
C ARG A 575 -66.52 10.22 -6.40
N GLN A 576 -66.60 9.76 -7.67
CA GLN A 576 -66.85 8.48 -8.43
C GLN A 576 -66.63 8.82 -9.95
N GLN A 577 -66.45 7.98 -10.99
CA GLN A 577 -66.26 6.54 -11.31
C GLN A 577 -65.50 6.50 -12.71
N ILE A 578 -65.50 5.61 -13.73
CA ILE A 578 -66.15 4.36 -14.23
C ILE A 578 -65.04 3.54 -14.99
N ILE A 579 -64.80 2.22 -14.83
CA ILE A 579 -65.23 0.99 -15.62
C ILE A 579 -65.24 1.16 -17.18
N THR A 580 -64.83 0.22 -18.08
CA THR A 580 -65.01 -1.27 -18.16
C THR A 580 -63.91 -2.08 -18.91
N ASP A 581 -63.89 -3.40 -18.65
CA ASP A 581 -63.04 -4.52 -19.16
C ASP A 581 -63.89 -5.52 -20.03
N PRO A 582 -63.46 -6.76 -20.45
CA PRO A 582 -62.15 -7.38 -20.78
C PRO A 582 -62.18 -7.99 -22.24
N PRO A 583 -62.05 -9.30 -22.63
CA PRO A 583 -61.18 -10.47 -22.25
C PRO A 583 -60.58 -11.37 -23.41
N LEU A 584 -59.68 -12.32 -23.03
CA LEU A 584 -59.48 -13.72 -23.53
C LEU A 584 -58.65 -14.11 -24.81
N THR A 585 -58.20 -15.38 -24.81
CA THR A 585 -57.17 -16.06 -25.68
C THR A 585 -57.74 -17.26 -26.48
N PRO A 586 -56.95 -17.92 -27.39
CA PRO A 586 -56.45 -19.29 -27.11
C PRO A 586 -55.09 -19.68 -27.81
N VAL A 587 -54.81 -20.98 -27.96
CA VAL A 587 -53.55 -21.69 -28.41
C VAL A 587 -53.93 -22.94 -29.27
N ASP A 588 -53.08 -23.78 -29.89
CA ASP A 588 -51.62 -24.10 -29.80
C ASP A 588 -51.06 -24.76 -31.11
N GLU A 589 -49.82 -25.31 -31.10
CA GLU A 589 -49.14 -26.22 -32.09
C GLU A 589 -48.75 -25.61 -33.48
N GLY A 590 -47.78 -26.12 -34.28
CA GLY A 590 -46.73 -27.14 -34.08
C GLY A 590 -45.93 -27.52 -35.38
N GLN A 591 -44.61 -27.80 -35.24
CA GLN A 591 -43.67 -28.55 -36.13
C GLN A 591 -43.26 -28.14 -37.59
N ALA A 592 -41.92 -28.14 -37.79
CA ALA A 592 -41.10 -28.79 -38.85
C ALA A 592 -40.86 -28.23 -40.30
N GLU A 593 -39.54 -28.16 -40.61
CA GLU A 593 -38.80 -28.49 -41.87
C GLU A 593 -38.87 -27.70 -43.21
N ASN A 594 -37.66 -27.40 -43.72
CA ASN A 594 -37.17 -27.45 -45.12
C ASN A 594 -37.79 -26.54 -46.23
N SER A 595 -37.08 -26.14 -47.31
CA SER A 595 -35.63 -26.02 -47.61
C SER A 595 -35.43 -25.29 -48.97
N SER A 596 -34.21 -24.80 -49.26
CA SER A 596 -33.68 -24.47 -50.62
C SER A 596 -34.38 -23.32 -51.42
N THR A 597 -33.83 -22.71 -52.49
CA THR A 597 -32.58 -22.91 -53.27
C THR A 597 -32.14 -21.58 -53.95
N SER A 598 -30.81 -21.40 -54.13
CA SER A 598 -30.06 -20.71 -55.23
C SER A 598 -30.56 -19.36 -55.83
N GLU A 599 -29.88 -18.62 -56.72
CA GLU A 599 -28.65 -18.73 -57.57
C GLU A 599 -28.09 -17.27 -57.76
N SER A 600 -26.93 -16.92 -58.33
CA SER A 600 -25.94 -17.61 -59.18
C SER A 600 -24.52 -16.98 -59.12
N ASP A 601 -23.52 -17.74 -59.56
CA ASP A 601 -22.13 -17.40 -59.97
C ASP A 601 -22.05 -16.50 -61.25
N PRO A 602 -20.89 -16.18 -61.91
CA PRO A 602 -19.53 -16.79 -61.83
C PRO A 602 -18.25 -15.89 -61.97
N HIS A 603 -17.09 -16.50 -61.65
CA HIS A 603 -15.86 -16.69 -62.47
C HIS A 603 -14.68 -17.03 -61.52
N GLU A 604 -13.99 -18.18 -61.60
CA GLU A 604 -13.02 -18.66 -62.64
C GLU A 604 -11.68 -17.88 -62.65
N GLU A 605 -10.49 -18.50 -62.73
CA GLU A 605 -10.15 -19.93 -62.95
C GLU A 605 -8.76 -20.33 -62.39
N ALA A 606 -8.49 -21.65 -62.33
CA ALA A 606 -7.19 -22.34 -62.45
C ALA A 606 -6.07 -22.15 -61.38
N SER A 607 -5.34 -23.19 -60.93
CA SER A 607 -5.46 -24.64 -61.22
C SER A 607 -4.74 -25.55 -60.21
N ALA A 608 -5.33 -26.74 -59.96
CA ALA A 608 -4.75 -28.09 -59.77
C ALA A 608 -3.56 -28.35 -58.82
N SER A 609 -3.41 -29.51 -58.15
CA SER A 609 -4.25 -30.68 -57.78
C SER A 609 -3.40 -31.56 -56.82
N LYS A 610 -3.84 -32.58 -56.05
CA LYS A 610 -5.01 -33.48 -55.96
C LYS A 610 -5.33 -33.72 -54.45
N GLY A 611 -6.19 -34.63 -53.95
CA GLY A 611 -6.86 -35.84 -54.48
C GLY A 611 -6.15 -37.13 -54.06
N THR A 612 -6.77 -38.13 -53.43
CA THR A 612 -8.16 -38.26 -52.92
C THR A 612 -8.16 -39.28 -51.75
N ALA A 613 -9.25 -39.39 -50.98
CA ALA A 613 -9.39 -40.32 -49.85
C ALA A 613 -9.78 -41.75 -50.26
N GLU A 614 -9.63 -42.72 -49.35
CA GLU A 614 -10.68 -43.72 -49.05
C GLU A 614 -10.46 -44.44 -47.69
N GLU A 615 -11.36 -45.37 -47.35
CA GLU A 615 -11.63 -45.87 -45.99
C GLU A 615 -10.73 -47.04 -45.49
N ALA A 616 -10.67 -47.25 -44.17
CA ALA A 616 -10.94 -48.56 -43.50
C ALA A 616 -10.65 -48.52 -41.97
N LYS A 617 -11.13 -49.55 -41.24
CA LYS A 617 -11.01 -49.68 -39.76
C LYS A 617 -9.91 -50.64 -39.30
N ASN A 618 -9.59 -50.54 -38.00
CA ASN A 618 -8.99 -51.55 -37.11
C ASN A 618 -7.49 -51.91 -37.28
N THR A 619 -6.63 -51.19 -36.57
CA THR A 619 -6.00 -51.72 -35.32
C THR A 619 -5.38 -50.59 -34.51
N PRO A 620 -5.37 -50.64 -33.16
CA PRO A 620 -4.74 -49.62 -32.33
C PRO A 620 -3.21 -49.81 -32.33
N THR A 621 -2.54 -49.28 -33.35
CA THR A 621 -1.12 -48.94 -33.23
C THR A 621 -0.97 -47.95 -32.08
N VAL A 622 -0.32 -48.39 -31.00
CA VAL A 622 -0.08 -47.54 -29.82
C VAL A 622 0.86 -46.40 -30.21
N SER A 623 0.26 -45.27 -30.59
CA SER A 623 0.98 -44.01 -30.78
C SER A 623 1.68 -43.68 -29.47
N ARG A 624 3.01 -43.71 -29.46
CA ARG A 624 3.83 -43.55 -28.25
C ARG A 624 3.93 -42.07 -27.89
N ARG A 625 2.79 -41.53 -27.48
CA ARG A 625 2.48 -40.14 -27.21
C ARG A 625 3.29 -39.63 -26.01
N LYS A 626 4.18 -38.66 -26.25
CA LYS A 626 5.17 -38.12 -25.29
C LYS A 626 4.70 -36.88 -24.51
N CYS A 627 3.41 -36.62 -24.48
CA CYS A 627 2.86 -35.44 -23.82
C CYS A 627 1.49 -35.80 -23.25
N MET A 628 1.06 -35.16 -22.16
CA MET A 628 -0.30 -35.33 -21.64
C MET A 628 -1.30 -34.46 -22.44
N GLU A 629 -2.53 -34.95 -22.68
CA GLU A 629 -3.63 -34.18 -23.30
C GLU A 629 -4.77 -34.09 -22.28
N ILE A 630 -5.06 -32.88 -21.82
CA ILE A 630 -6.17 -32.61 -20.91
C ILE A 630 -7.24 -31.83 -21.69
N ILE A 631 -8.44 -32.39 -21.80
CA ILE A 631 -9.57 -31.75 -22.47
C ILE A 631 -10.27 -30.86 -21.45
N PHE A 632 -10.10 -29.55 -21.60
CA PHE A 632 -10.75 -28.53 -20.74
C PHE A 632 -12.25 -28.44 -21.01
N GLY A 633 -12.66 -28.65 -22.27
CA GLY A 633 -14.04 -28.43 -22.71
C GLY A 633 -14.18 -28.52 -24.22
N LYS A 634 -15.31 -28.03 -24.74
CA LYS A 634 -15.55 -27.84 -26.18
C LYS A 634 -15.69 -26.36 -26.50
N ASP A 635 -14.99 -25.91 -27.54
CA ASP A 635 -15.13 -24.57 -28.11
C ASP A 635 -16.59 -24.35 -28.58
N ILE A 636 -17.23 -23.28 -28.10
CA ILE A 636 -18.65 -23.01 -28.38
C ILE A 636 -18.90 -22.70 -29.87
N SER A 637 -17.90 -22.18 -30.58
CA SER A 637 -18.00 -21.75 -31.97
C SER A 637 -17.69 -22.86 -32.99
N THR A 638 -16.83 -23.82 -32.63
CA THR A 638 -16.40 -24.90 -33.53
C THR A 638 -16.82 -26.30 -33.08
N GLY A 639 -17.26 -26.48 -31.83
CA GLY A 639 -17.55 -27.77 -31.21
C GLY A 639 -16.31 -28.63 -30.92
N ALA A 640 -15.11 -28.17 -31.29
CA ALA A 640 -13.86 -28.90 -31.15
C ALA A 640 -13.38 -28.95 -29.69
N PRO A 641 -12.72 -30.04 -29.24
CA PRO A 641 -12.20 -30.13 -27.88
C PRO A 641 -11.02 -29.17 -27.67
N LEU A 642 -11.12 -28.29 -26.66
CA LEU A 642 -9.99 -27.46 -26.24
C LEU A 642 -9.03 -28.31 -25.40
N ILE A 643 -7.77 -28.38 -25.87
CA ILE A 643 -6.75 -29.29 -25.37
C ILE A 643 -5.58 -28.51 -24.75
N TRP A 644 -5.30 -28.81 -23.48
CA TRP A 644 -4.11 -28.36 -22.76
C TRP A 644 -3.05 -29.47 -22.74
N LYS A 645 -1.79 -29.08 -22.95
CA LYS A 645 -0.63 -29.95 -23.11
C LYS A 645 0.46 -29.57 -22.10
N PRO A 646 0.34 -29.97 -20.82
CA PRO A 646 1.16 -29.40 -19.75
C PRO A 646 2.65 -29.79 -19.82
N ASN A 647 3.02 -30.81 -20.60
CA ASN A 647 4.43 -31.11 -20.88
C ASN A 647 5.02 -30.27 -22.03
N ASP A 648 4.20 -29.64 -22.88
CA ASP A 648 4.62 -29.04 -24.14
C ASP A 648 5.02 -27.56 -23.95
N THR A 649 6.33 -27.31 -23.94
CA THR A 649 6.86 -25.96 -23.68
C THR A 649 6.59 -24.96 -24.81
N ASN A 650 6.09 -25.42 -25.97
CA ASN A 650 5.65 -24.55 -27.05
C ASN A 650 4.19 -24.10 -26.87
N GLN A 651 3.36 -24.83 -26.13
CA GLN A 651 2.01 -24.38 -25.75
C GLN A 651 2.04 -23.53 -24.47
N VAL A 652 2.80 -23.95 -23.45
CA VAL A 652 2.89 -23.24 -22.16
C VAL A 652 4.32 -23.11 -21.66
N PHE A 653 4.75 -21.87 -21.39
CA PHE A 653 6.09 -21.64 -20.82
C PHE A 653 6.24 -22.23 -19.40
N HIS A 654 5.16 -22.28 -18.63
CA HIS A 654 5.06 -22.98 -17.34
C HIS A 654 3.61 -23.41 -17.07
N THR A 655 3.43 -24.44 -16.23
CA THR A 655 2.14 -25.06 -15.94
C THR A 655 1.29 -24.37 -14.86
N ASN A 656 1.73 -23.23 -14.33
CA ASN A 656 0.94 -22.44 -13.38
C ASN A 656 -0.39 -21.97 -14.01
N MET A 657 -1.49 -22.23 -13.31
CA MET A 657 -2.86 -21.96 -13.74
C MET A 657 -3.66 -21.22 -12.67
N GLY A 658 -4.42 -20.21 -13.07
CA GLY A 658 -5.41 -19.53 -12.24
C GLY A 658 -6.81 -19.88 -12.70
N ILE A 659 -7.66 -20.35 -11.78
CA ILE A 659 -9.06 -20.68 -12.04
C ILE A 659 -9.94 -19.73 -11.22
N ILE A 660 -10.81 -18.98 -11.89
CA ILE A 660 -11.63 -17.94 -11.27
C ILE A 660 -13.10 -18.23 -11.55
N GLY A 661 -13.94 -18.00 -10.55
CA GLY A 661 -15.40 -18.10 -10.66
C GLY A 661 -16.10 -17.96 -9.32
N THR A 662 -17.22 -17.24 -9.30
CA THR A 662 -18.11 -17.14 -8.13
C THR A 662 -18.71 -18.50 -7.75
N MET A 663 -19.33 -18.58 -6.58
CA MET A 663 -19.93 -19.82 -6.07
C MET A 663 -20.94 -20.43 -7.06
N GLY A 664 -20.89 -21.76 -7.23
CA GLY A 664 -21.83 -22.52 -8.06
C GLY A 664 -21.58 -22.49 -9.58
N THR A 665 -20.64 -21.67 -10.08
CA THR A 665 -20.41 -21.44 -11.52
C THR A 665 -19.92 -22.65 -12.32
N GLY A 666 -19.25 -23.61 -11.68
CA GLY A 666 -18.67 -24.79 -12.34
C GLY A 666 -17.24 -25.10 -11.92
N LYS A 667 -16.52 -24.09 -11.43
CA LYS A 667 -15.12 -24.11 -10.96
C LYS A 667 -14.63 -25.45 -10.39
N THR A 668 -15.19 -25.92 -9.26
CA THR A 668 -14.79 -27.19 -8.61
C THR A 668 -14.94 -28.41 -9.53
N GLN A 669 -15.97 -28.44 -10.37
CA GLN A 669 -16.25 -29.56 -11.29
C GLN A 669 -15.31 -29.56 -12.50
N PHE A 670 -14.87 -28.39 -12.96
CA PHE A 670 -13.74 -28.25 -13.88
C PHE A 670 -12.43 -28.70 -13.21
N THR A 671 -12.14 -28.23 -11.99
CA THR A 671 -10.90 -28.58 -11.26
C THR A 671 -10.79 -30.09 -11.00
N LYS A 672 -11.88 -30.76 -10.57
CA LYS A 672 -11.93 -32.22 -10.46
C LYS A 672 -11.63 -32.93 -11.78
N SER A 673 -12.21 -32.45 -12.88
CA SER A 673 -11.99 -33.00 -14.23
C SER A 673 -10.52 -32.86 -14.65
N LEU A 674 -9.92 -31.69 -14.42
CA LEU A 674 -8.50 -31.41 -14.66
C LEU A 674 -7.59 -32.38 -13.89
N ILE A 675 -7.81 -32.56 -12.57
CA ILE A 675 -7.01 -33.49 -11.75
C ILE A 675 -7.22 -34.95 -12.16
N ALA A 676 -8.45 -35.38 -12.43
CA ALA A 676 -8.74 -36.75 -12.84
C ALA A 676 -8.13 -37.09 -14.21
N GLN A 677 -8.17 -36.16 -15.17
CA GLN A 677 -7.49 -36.30 -16.45
C GLN A 677 -5.96 -36.30 -16.28
N LEU A 678 -5.39 -35.41 -15.45
CA LEU A 678 -3.94 -35.39 -15.16
C LEU A 678 -3.47 -36.72 -14.53
N HIS A 679 -4.22 -37.28 -13.58
CA HIS A 679 -3.88 -38.56 -12.98
C HIS A 679 -4.01 -39.72 -13.98
N ARG A 680 -5.05 -39.73 -14.83
CA ARG A 680 -5.28 -40.81 -15.80
C ARG A 680 -4.31 -40.79 -16.98
N ASP A 681 -3.93 -39.61 -17.49
CA ASP A 681 -3.03 -39.47 -18.64
C ASP A 681 -1.54 -39.45 -18.27
N GLN A 682 -1.18 -39.62 -16.98
CA GLN A 682 0.21 -39.54 -16.50
C GLN A 682 1.18 -40.52 -17.19
N ALA A 683 0.68 -41.61 -17.78
CA ALA A 683 1.47 -42.53 -18.60
C ALA A 683 2.06 -41.88 -19.87
N HIS A 684 1.50 -40.74 -20.30
CA HIS A 684 1.99 -39.93 -21.42
C HIS A 684 2.82 -38.71 -20.99
N ASN A 685 3.11 -38.56 -19.69
CA ASN A 685 4.24 -37.74 -19.22
C ASN A 685 5.50 -38.25 -19.93
N PHE A 686 6.36 -37.36 -20.46
CA PHE A 686 7.18 -37.74 -21.64
C PHE A 686 8.13 -38.93 -21.46
N ASP A 687 8.57 -39.20 -20.23
CA ASP A 687 9.45 -40.31 -19.88
C ASP A 687 8.76 -41.46 -19.11
N GLY A 688 7.43 -41.39 -18.98
CA GLY A 688 6.59 -42.35 -18.25
C GLY A 688 6.60 -42.21 -16.72
N SER A 689 7.20 -41.14 -16.16
CA SER A 689 7.22 -40.94 -14.71
C SER A 689 5.83 -40.68 -14.13
N PRO A 690 5.51 -41.24 -12.94
CA PRO A 690 4.25 -40.95 -12.27
C PRO A 690 4.19 -39.50 -11.79
N LEU A 691 2.98 -38.93 -11.77
CA LEU A 691 2.72 -37.57 -11.32
C LEU A 691 2.20 -37.56 -9.88
N GLY A 692 2.89 -36.86 -8.99
CA GLY A 692 2.38 -36.58 -7.64
C GLY A 692 1.46 -35.36 -7.64
N ILE A 693 0.28 -35.43 -7.03
CA ILE A 693 -0.62 -34.26 -6.92
C ILE A 693 -0.95 -34.03 -5.45
N LEU A 694 -0.64 -32.83 -4.93
CA LEU A 694 -1.02 -32.37 -3.60
C LEU A 694 -2.25 -31.46 -3.73
N ILE A 695 -3.31 -31.75 -2.98
CA ILE A 695 -4.54 -30.94 -2.93
C ILE A 695 -4.73 -30.46 -1.49
N PHE A 696 -4.91 -29.15 -1.31
CA PHE A 696 -5.41 -28.57 -0.06
C PHE A 696 -6.91 -28.27 -0.24
N ASP A 697 -7.76 -29.00 0.51
CA ASP A 697 -9.22 -28.96 0.39
C ASP A 697 -9.85 -28.23 1.59
N TYR A 698 -10.24 -26.97 1.39
CA TYR A 698 -10.85 -26.14 2.42
C TYR A 698 -12.36 -26.42 2.64
N LYS A 699 -13.02 -27.17 1.74
CA LYS A 699 -14.49 -27.27 1.68
C LYS A 699 -15.05 -28.69 1.74
N GLY A 700 -14.20 -29.72 1.71
CA GLY A 700 -14.61 -31.13 1.66
C GLY A 700 -15.08 -31.52 0.26
N ASP A 701 -14.55 -30.84 -0.76
CA ASP A 701 -14.89 -31.08 -2.17
C ASP A 701 -14.09 -32.24 -2.77
N TYR A 702 -13.00 -32.67 -2.14
CA TYR A 702 -12.10 -33.75 -2.60
C TYR A 702 -11.89 -34.86 -1.56
N ASN A 703 -12.57 -34.78 -0.41
CA ASN A 703 -12.43 -35.70 0.71
C ASN A 703 -13.27 -37.00 0.59
N GLU A 704 -13.24 -37.81 1.66
CA GLU A 704 -13.91 -39.12 1.77
C GLU A 704 -15.41 -39.12 1.45
N SER A 705 -16.10 -37.97 1.50
CA SER A 705 -17.51 -37.85 1.11
C SER A 705 -17.75 -37.86 -0.41
N LYS A 706 -16.68 -37.95 -1.21
CA LYS A 706 -16.66 -37.84 -2.68
C LYS A 706 -16.08 -39.10 -3.30
N GLU A 707 -16.81 -40.21 -3.11
CA GLU A 707 -16.45 -41.55 -3.61
C GLU A 707 -16.15 -41.54 -5.12
N ASP A 708 -16.88 -40.73 -5.89
CA ASP A 708 -16.68 -40.49 -7.31
C ASP A 708 -15.26 -40.01 -7.66
N PHE A 709 -14.79 -38.98 -6.95
CA PHE A 709 -13.45 -38.43 -7.14
C PHE A 709 -12.37 -39.38 -6.65
N ILE A 710 -12.60 -40.07 -5.53
CA ILE A 710 -11.63 -41.04 -4.97
C ILE A 710 -11.51 -42.28 -5.86
N ASP A 711 -12.59 -42.81 -6.44
CA ASP A 711 -12.49 -43.92 -7.37
C ASP A 711 -11.77 -43.52 -8.67
N ALA A 712 -12.07 -42.33 -9.21
CA ALA A 712 -11.41 -41.80 -10.39
C ALA A 712 -9.89 -41.57 -10.23
N THR A 713 -9.44 -41.14 -9.04
CA THR A 713 -8.05 -40.70 -8.81
C THR A 713 -7.22 -41.62 -7.93
N LYS A 714 -7.86 -42.57 -7.23
CA LYS A 714 -7.29 -43.36 -6.12
C LYS A 714 -6.56 -42.48 -5.08
N ALA A 715 -7.14 -41.30 -4.79
CA ALA A 715 -6.58 -40.32 -3.88
C ALA A 715 -6.44 -40.85 -2.45
N LYS A 716 -5.33 -40.49 -1.79
CA LYS A 716 -5.11 -40.69 -0.37
C LYS A 716 -5.54 -39.44 0.38
N VAL A 717 -6.61 -39.51 1.15
CA VAL A 717 -7.09 -38.40 1.99
C VAL A 717 -6.41 -38.46 3.36
N PHE A 718 -5.83 -37.35 3.79
CA PHE A 718 -5.32 -37.13 5.13
C PHE A 718 -6.05 -35.95 5.77
N LYS A 719 -6.30 -36.04 7.06
CA LYS A 719 -6.81 -34.94 7.88
C LYS A 719 -5.65 -34.33 8.70
N PRO A 720 -5.79 -33.10 9.24
CA PRO A 720 -4.91 -32.46 10.23
C PRO A 720 -4.63 -33.22 11.55
N TYR A 721 -4.33 -34.51 11.49
CA TYR A 721 -4.09 -35.40 12.62
C TYR A 721 -3.11 -36.50 12.19
N HIS A 722 -1.97 -36.59 12.90
CA HIS A 722 -0.84 -37.48 12.59
C HIS A 722 -0.43 -37.47 11.11
N LEU A 723 -0.25 -36.28 10.52
CA LEU A 723 0.27 -36.13 9.16
C LEU A 723 1.62 -36.87 9.03
N PRO A 724 1.79 -37.78 8.05
CA PRO A 724 2.88 -38.77 8.02
C PRO A 724 4.21 -38.20 7.51
N PHE A 725 4.49 -36.93 7.76
CA PHE A 725 5.72 -36.25 7.39
C PHE A 725 6.18 -35.33 8.53
N ASN A 726 7.48 -35.33 8.81
CA ASN A 726 8.05 -34.51 9.87
C ASN A 726 8.45 -33.12 9.30
N PRO A 727 7.92 -31.99 9.82
CA PRO A 727 8.27 -30.65 9.34
C PRO A 727 9.73 -30.23 9.66
N LEU A 728 10.39 -30.92 10.60
CA LEU A 728 11.79 -30.75 10.96
C LEU A 728 12.71 -31.76 10.23
N ALA A 729 12.22 -32.42 9.17
CA ALA A 729 13.02 -33.34 8.37
C ALA A 729 14.11 -32.59 7.57
N ILE A 730 15.37 -33.00 7.75
CA ILE A 730 16.51 -32.43 7.03
C ILE A 730 16.62 -33.09 5.65
N THR A 731 16.34 -32.34 4.59
CA THR A 731 16.49 -32.83 3.22
C THR A 731 17.78 -32.29 2.60
N ALA A 732 18.79 -33.15 2.45
CA ALA A 732 20.06 -32.78 1.83
C ALA A 732 19.92 -32.62 0.31
N SER A 733 20.24 -31.43 -0.22
CA SER A 733 20.31 -31.18 -1.67
C SER A 733 21.67 -31.60 -2.25
N LYS A 734 21.71 -31.75 -3.58
CA LYS A 734 22.93 -31.98 -4.37
C LYS A 734 23.94 -30.82 -4.24
N VAL A 735 23.46 -29.61 -3.99
CA VAL A 735 24.30 -28.46 -3.63
C VAL A 735 24.51 -28.46 -2.12
N PHE A 736 25.76 -28.56 -1.67
CA PHE A 736 26.09 -28.53 -0.25
C PHE A 736 25.77 -27.16 0.36
N LYS A 737 24.82 -27.14 1.30
CA LYS A 737 24.51 -25.97 2.13
C LYS A 737 25.04 -26.24 3.54
N PRO A 738 26.00 -25.47 4.07
CA PRO A 738 26.46 -25.61 5.44
C PRO A 738 25.32 -25.30 6.43
N LEU A 739 25.42 -25.77 7.67
CA LEU A 739 24.46 -25.48 8.75
C LEU A 739 22.98 -25.81 8.40
N LEU A 740 22.73 -26.81 7.54
CA LEU A 740 21.39 -27.14 7.05
C LEU A 740 20.29 -27.30 8.15
N PRO A 741 20.56 -27.90 9.33
CA PRO A 741 19.58 -27.94 10.43
C PRO A 741 19.15 -26.55 10.94
N ILE A 742 20.04 -25.56 10.92
CA ILE A 742 19.75 -24.17 11.30
C ILE A 742 18.88 -23.47 10.24
N HIS A 743 19.05 -23.82 8.95
CA HIS A 743 18.15 -23.32 7.90
C HIS A 743 16.74 -23.94 8.01
N THR A 744 16.62 -25.24 8.28
CA THR A 744 15.31 -25.88 8.55
C THR A 744 14.65 -25.31 9.81
N ALA A 745 15.42 -25.13 10.89
CA ALA A 745 14.93 -24.52 12.13
C ALA A 745 14.45 -23.08 11.94
N ASN A 746 15.16 -22.27 11.14
CA ASN A 746 14.72 -20.91 10.81
C ASN A 746 13.45 -20.91 9.96
N ALA A 747 13.36 -21.71 8.89
CA ALA A 747 12.15 -21.76 8.05
C ALA A 747 10.89 -22.09 8.88
N PHE A 748 10.94 -23.12 9.72
CA PHE A 748 9.83 -23.49 10.60
C PHE A 748 9.48 -22.36 11.61
N LYS A 749 10.50 -21.72 12.18
CA LYS A 749 10.36 -20.57 13.10
C LYS A 749 9.79 -19.33 12.39
N ASP A 750 10.20 -19.03 11.16
CA ASP A 750 9.74 -17.90 10.36
C ASP A 750 8.28 -18.06 9.93
N THR A 751 7.88 -19.28 9.56
CA THR A 751 6.49 -19.59 9.19
C THR A 751 5.54 -19.54 10.40
N LEU A 752 5.92 -20.10 11.56
CA LEU A 752 5.18 -19.90 12.81
C LEU A 752 5.13 -18.42 13.21
N ALA A 753 6.24 -17.69 13.04
CA ALA A 753 6.30 -16.26 13.32
C ALA A 753 5.37 -15.43 12.44
N LYS A 754 5.21 -15.80 11.16
CA LYS A 754 4.31 -15.10 10.24
C LYS A 754 2.84 -15.35 10.54
N VAL A 755 2.45 -16.60 10.82
CA VAL A 755 1.03 -16.94 11.09
C VAL A 755 0.54 -16.35 12.42
N TYR A 756 1.39 -16.34 13.46
CA TYR A 756 1.01 -15.86 14.81
C TYR A 756 1.58 -14.47 15.17
N ASN A 757 2.15 -13.75 14.21
CA ASN A 757 2.80 -12.43 14.39
C ASN A 757 3.77 -12.40 15.59
N LEU A 758 4.64 -13.41 15.69
CA LEU A 758 5.51 -13.59 16.87
C LEU A 758 6.62 -12.54 16.92
N GLY A 759 6.76 -11.89 18.07
CA GLY A 759 7.82 -10.90 18.34
C GLY A 759 9.20 -11.54 18.51
N ALA A 760 10.27 -10.75 18.31
CA ALA A 760 11.65 -11.25 18.25
C ALA A 760 12.09 -12.12 19.46
N LYS A 761 11.60 -11.86 20.68
CA LYS A 761 11.88 -12.70 21.85
C LYS A 761 11.30 -14.11 21.69
N GLN A 762 10.06 -14.23 21.23
CA GLN A 762 9.38 -15.50 20.98
C GLN A 762 10.06 -16.30 19.87
N GLN A 763 10.42 -15.63 18.77
CA GLN A 763 11.16 -16.25 17.67
C GLN A 763 12.49 -16.86 18.16
N ASN A 764 13.24 -16.14 19.00
CA ASN A 764 14.48 -16.63 19.58
C ASN A 764 14.26 -17.81 20.55
N SER A 765 13.21 -17.78 21.37
CA SER A 765 12.82 -18.90 22.26
C SER A 765 12.47 -20.16 21.46
N LEU A 766 11.62 -20.04 20.43
CA LEU A 766 11.23 -21.13 19.54
C LEU A 766 12.45 -21.73 18.82
N PHE A 767 13.29 -20.87 18.20
CA PHE A 767 14.52 -21.30 17.54
C PHE A 767 15.49 -22.02 18.49
N SER A 768 15.58 -21.56 19.74
CA SER A 768 16.38 -22.20 20.78
C SER A 768 15.84 -23.61 21.11
N CYS A 769 14.54 -23.77 21.28
CA CYS A 769 13.90 -25.07 21.54
C CYS A 769 14.15 -26.07 20.40
N ILE A 770 13.99 -25.64 19.13
CA ILE A 770 14.27 -26.47 17.95
C ILE A 770 15.76 -26.87 17.89
N THR A 771 16.67 -25.93 18.18
CA THR A 771 18.12 -26.18 18.17
C THR A 771 18.55 -27.17 19.26
N ARG A 772 17.95 -27.08 20.46
CA ARG A 772 18.10 -28.08 21.53
C ARG A 772 17.57 -29.46 21.09
N ALA A 773 16.42 -29.52 20.42
CA ALA A 773 15.83 -30.78 19.97
C ALA A 773 16.73 -31.53 18.96
N TYR A 774 17.26 -30.84 17.94
CA TYR A 774 18.26 -31.43 17.03
C TYR A 774 19.51 -31.91 17.79
N SER A 775 20.00 -31.11 18.74
CA SER A 775 21.17 -31.46 19.56
C SER A 775 20.92 -32.73 20.38
N ALA A 776 19.69 -32.91 20.89
CA ALA A 776 19.27 -34.07 21.67
C ALA A 776 19.08 -35.35 20.83
N THR A 777 18.68 -35.25 19.55
CA THR A 777 18.73 -36.41 18.62
C THR A 777 20.12 -36.66 18.02
N GLY A 778 21.14 -35.92 18.47
CA GLY A 778 22.52 -36.06 18.01
C GLY A 778 22.79 -35.48 16.62
N VAL A 779 21.88 -34.66 16.09
CA VAL A 779 22.06 -33.90 14.84
C VAL A 779 22.81 -32.60 15.15
N LYS A 780 24.00 -32.45 14.56
CA LYS A 780 24.88 -31.29 14.79
C LYS A 780 24.93 -30.39 13.56
N PRO A 781 24.60 -29.08 13.66
CA PRO A 781 24.66 -28.17 12.52
C PRO A 781 26.02 -28.12 11.81
N ASN A 782 27.11 -28.31 12.54
CA ASN A 782 28.48 -28.21 12.02
C ASN A 782 29.02 -29.53 11.44
N ASP A 783 28.28 -30.65 11.53
CA ASP A 783 28.74 -31.98 11.10
C ASP A 783 27.72 -32.63 10.14
N PRO A 784 27.94 -32.53 8.81
CA PRO A 784 27.05 -33.11 7.81
C PRO A 784 26.89 -34.63 7.87
N SER A 785 27.76 -35.36 8.55
CA SER A 785 27.59 -36.81 8.72
C SER A 785 26.38 -37.12 9.63
N THR A 786 26.12 -36.26 10.61
CA THR A 786 25.01 -36.40 11.58
C THR A 786 23.64 -36.05 11.02
N TRP A 787 23.55 -35.39 9.86
CA TRP A 787 22.26 -35.00 9.26
C TRP A 787 21.46 -36.18 8.71
N LYS A 788 22.02 -37.39 8.75
CA LYS A 788 21.34 -38.67 8.46
C LYS A 788 20.74 -39.32 9.72
N ASN A 789 21.01 -38.79 10.90
CA ASN A 789 20.37 -39.24 12.15
C ASN A 789 18.89 -38.82 12.14
N THR A 790 18.07 -39.52 12.93
CA THR A 790 16.63 -39.24 13.04
C THR A 790 16.37 -37.79 13.46
N PRO A 791 15.60 -37.01 12.69
CA PRO A 791 15.24 -35.65 13.09
C PRO A 791 14.28 -35.67 14.30
N PRO A 792 14.31 -34.62 15.14
CA PRO A 792 13.33 -34.45 16.23
C PRO A 792 11.92 -34.28 15.66
N THR A 793 10.89 -34.73 16.37
CA THR A 793 9.49 -34.44 16.04
C THR A 793 9.03 -33.12 16.67
N PHE A 794 7.86 -32.63 16.26
CA PHE A 794 7.26 -31.43 16.85
C PHE A 794 7.04 -31.60 18.37
N ASP A 795 6.52 -32.76 18.79
CA ASP A 795 6.33 -33.12 20.20
C ASP A 795 7.60 -32.97 21.03
N MET A 796 8.78 -33.32 20.47
CA MET A 796 10.06 -33.14 21.16
C MET A 796 10.42 -31.66 21.36
N VAL A 797 10.12 -30.80 20.38
CA VAL A 797 10.28 -29.34 20.51
C VAL A 797 9.27 -28.78 21.51
N TYR A 798 8.03 -29.27 21.50
CA TYR A 798 6.98 -28.90 22.45
C TYR A 798 7.35 -29.28 23.89
N SER A 799 7.85 -30.49 24.14
CA SER A 799 8.36 -30.89 25.45
C SER A 799 9.49 -29.98 25.94
N ILE A 800 10.49 -29.72 25.09
CA ILE A 800 11.61 -28.82 25.41
C ILE A 800 11.16 -27.37 25.66
N TYR A 801 10.07 -26.93 25.02
CA TYR A 801 9.42 -25.64 25.27
C TYR A 801 8.63 -25.63 26.59
N MET A 802 7.95 -26.73 26.94
CA MET A 802 7.19 -26.89 28.18
C MET A 802 8.06 -27.10 29.43
N ASP A 803 9.22 -27.73 29.29
CA ASP A 803 10.18 -27.96 30.39
C ASP A 803 11.05 -26.72 30.71
N ASP A 804 11.04 -25.69 29.87
CA ASP A 804 11.86 -24.48 30.04
C ASP A 804 11.16 -23.44 30.95
N GLU A 805 11.62 -23.26 32.18
CA GLU A 805 11.03 -22.32 33.15
C GLU A 805 11.29 -20.84 32.84
N ASP A 806 12.31 -20.49 32.04
CA ASP A 806 12.61 -19.10 31.66
C ASP A 806 11.63 -18.56 30.59
N ILE A 807 10.90 -19.46 29.90
CA ILE A 807 9.93 -19.11 28.86
C ILE A 807 8.55 -18.80 29.47
N LYS A 808 8.04 -17.59 29.18
CA LYS A 808 6.69 -17.14 29.58
C LYS A 808 5.59 -17.77 28.73
N LYS A 809 5.01 -18.87 29.18
CA LYS A 809 3.95 -19.65 28.52
C LYS A 809 2.55 -19.00 28.63
N THR A 810 2.46 -17.70 28.35
CA THR A 810 1.20 -16.91 28.44
C THR A 810 1.06 -15.94 27.27
N ASP A 811 1.50 -16.35 26.08
CA ASP A 811 1.67 -15.47 24.92
C ASP A 811 1.27 -16.15 23.59
N SER A 812 1.43 -15.44 22.48
CA SER A 812 1.08 -15.95 21.14
C SER A 812 1.92 -17.15 20.68
N LEU A 813 3.13 -17.35 21.22
CA LEU A 813 3.91 -18.55 20.95
C LEU A 813 3.35 -19.75 21.72
N ALA A 814 2.97 -19.57 22.99
CA ALA A 814 2.30 -20.62 23.76
C ALA A 814 1.04 -21.08 23.04
N ALA A 815 0.18 -20.14 22.63
CA ALA A 815 -1.04 -20.46 21.87
C ALA A 815 -0.77 -21.24 20.57
N ALA A 816 0.28 -20.88 19.81
CA ALA A 816 0.65 -21.58 18.58
C ALA A 816 1.18 -23.02 18.84
N MET A 817 2.04 -23.16 19.85
CA MET A 817 2.64 -24.45 20.24
C MET A 817 1.58 -25.40 20.81
N ASP A 818 0.73 -24.90 21.70
CA ASP A 818 -0.38 -25.64 22.31
C ASP A 818 -1.39 -26.09 21.26
N LYS A 819 -1.75 -25.24 20.29
CA LYS A 819 -2.70 -25.58 19.22
C LYS A 819 -2.15 -26.68 18.31
N LEU A 820 -0.87 -26.62 17.90
CA LEU A 820 -0.24 -27.70 17.13
C LEU A 820 -0.17 -29.02 17.92
N TYR A 821 0.11 -28.97 19.22
CA TYR A 821 0.26 -30.15 20.07
C TYR A 821 -1.08 -30.81 20.41
N GLN A 822 -2.07 -30.03 20.86
CA GLN A 822 -3.39 -30.54 21.26
C GLN A 822 -4.16 -31.17 20.09
N PHE A 823 -4.03 -30.61 18.88
CA PHE A 823 -4.60 -31.21 17.67
C PHE A 823 -3.76 -32.35 17.08
N GLN A 824 -2.56 -32.63 17.63
CA GLN A 824 -1.65 -33.71 17.22
C GLN A 824 -1.43 -33.73 15.69
N VAL A 825 -1.21 -32.54 15.11
CA VAL A 825 -1.25 -32.30 13.66
C VAL A 825 -0.23 -33.13 12.89
N PHE A 826 0.96 -33.30 13.45
CA PHE A 826 2.04 -34.12 12.88
C PHE A 826 2.17 -35.45 13.65
N GLU A 827 2.73 -36.47 13.00
CA GLU A 827 3.06 -37.73 13.67
C GLU A 827 4.26 -37.55 14.63
N SER A 828 4.10 -38.04 15.87
CA SER A 828 5.04 -37.85 16.98
C SER A 828 6.18 -38.87 16.99
N ASP A 829 6.01 -40.00 16.28
CA ASP A 829 6.99 -41.06 16.08
C ASP A 829 7.66 -40.94 14.70
N SER A 830 8.91 -40.45 14.69
CA SER A 830 9.72 -40.29 13.46
C SER A 830 9.83 -41.58 12.62
N SER A 831 9.67 -42.78 13.20
CA SER A 831 9.79 -44.04 12.45
C SER A 831 8.62 -44.31 11.49
N LYS A 832 7.47 -43.65 11.68
CA LYS A 832 6.31 -43.69 10.78
C LYS A 832 6.30 -42.54 9.78
N THR A 833 7.19 -41.56 9.92
CA THR A 833 7.26 -40.40 9.02
C THR A 833 8.07 -40.72 7.75
N GLN A 834 7.63 -40.17 6.63
CA GLN A 834 8.32 -40.26 5.33
C GLN A 834 8.51 -38.86 4.71
N SER A 835 9.20 -38.76 3.58
CA SER A 835 9.29 -37.48 2.87
C SER A 835 7.94 -37.14 2.21
N LEU A 836 7.67 -35.84 2.03
CA LEU A 836 6.47 -35.37 1.36
C LEU A 836 6.49 -35.76 -0.13
N PHE A 837 7.68 -35.80 -0.75
CA PHE A 837 7.85 -36.25 -2.13
C PHE A 837 7.62 -37.76 -2.33
N ASP A 838 7.87 -38.58 -1.31
CA ASP A 838 7.56 -40.03 -1.33
C ASP A 838 6.07 -40.30 -1.04
N LEU A 839 5.46 -39.50 -0.15
CA LEU A 839 4.03 -39.51 0.09
C LEU A 839 3.23 -39.17 -1.18
N LEU A 840 3.70 -38.15 -1.92
CA LEU A 840 3.14 -37.64 -3.17
C LEU A 840 3.41 -38.55 -4.38
N ASN A 841 3.11 -39.84 -4.26
CA ASN A 841 3.04 -40.78 -5.37
C ASN A 841 1.57 -41.12 -5.62
N GLY A 842 1.01 -40.55 -6.70
CA GLY A 842 -0.43 -40.45 -6.95
C GLY A 842 -1.04 -39.14 -6.41
N VAL A 843 -2.37 -39.11 -6.28
CA VAL A 843 -3.10 -37.96 -5.69
C VAL A 843 -3.14 -38.07 -4.16
N VAL A 844 -2.87 -36.97 -3.48
CA VAL A 844 -2.93 -36.81 -2.02
C VAL A 844 -3.76 -35.57 -1.70
N VAL A 845 -4.77 -35.73 -0.85
CA VAL A 845 -5.65 -34.66 -0.38
C VAL A 845 -5.34 -34.41 1.09
N ILE A 846 -5.12 -33.16 1.47
CA ILE A 846 -5.17 -32.70 2.86
C ILE A 846 -6.54 -32.03 3.04
N ASP A 847 -7.44 -32.72 3.72
CA ASP A 847 -8.80 -32.27 4.04
C ASP A 847 -8.75 -31.30 5.22
N LEU A 848 -8.81 -30.01 4.91
CA LEU A 848 -8.79 -28.90 5.85
C LEU A 848 -10.21 -28.48 6.27
N SER A 849 -11.26 -29.14 5.76
CA SER A 849 -12.64 -28.72 6.00
C SER A 849 -13.06 -28.90 7.46
N GLY A 850 -13.73 -27.87 8.01
CA GLY A 850 -14.16 -27.85 9.42
C GLY A 850 -13.09 -27.50 10.46
N TYR A 851 -11.85 -27.20 10.06
CA TYR A 851 -10.77 -26.75 10.95
C TYR A 851 -10.65 -25.22 11.01
N ASP A 852 -10.13 -24.70 12.13
CA ASP A 852 -9.86 -23.26 12.32
C ASP A 852 -8.92 -22.70 11.23
N PRO A 853 -9.19 -21.49 10.68
CA PRO A 853 -8.34 -20.86 9.67
C PRO A 853 -6.85 -20.79 10.03
N ASP A 854 -6.50 -20.54 11.31
CA ASP A 854 -5.09 -20.51 11.74
C ASP A 854 -4.40 -21.87 11.56
N ILE A 855 -5.11 -22.97 11.84
CA ILE A 855 -4.62 -24.34 11.64
C ILE A 855 -4.48 -24.62 10.14
N GLN A 856 -5.47 -24.23 9.35
CA GLN A 856 -5.45 -24.39 7.89
C GLN A 856 -4.21 -23.69 7.31
N SER A 857 -4.06 -22.39 7.55
CA SER A 857 -2.92 -21.59 7.07
C SER A 857 -1.57 -22.14 7.54
N LEU A 858 -1.47 -22.57 8.80
CA LEU A 858 -0.24 -23.12 9.36
C LEU A 858 0.17 -24.45 8.71
N ILE A 859 -0.78 -25.38 8.51
CA ILE A 859 -0.51 -26.66 7.85
C ILE A 859 -0.10 -26.44 6.40
N VAL A 860 -0.80 -25.58 5.66
CA VAL A 860 -0.47 -25.29 4.26
C VAL A 860 0.92 -24.66 4.14
N ALA A 861 1.24 -23.67 4.99
CA ALA A 861 2.53 -23.00 5.00
C ALA A 861 3.69 -23.97 5.28
N ILE A 862 3.60 -24.75 6.37
CA ILE A 862 4.62 -25.76 6.74
C ILE A 862 4.77 -26.83 5.64
N THR A 863 3.67 -27.28 5.05
CA THR A 863 3.70 -28.28 3.96
C THR A 863 4.36 -27.70 2.70
N LEU A 864 4.14 -26.43 2.38
CA LEU A 864 4.76 -25.76 1.23
C LEU A 864 6.24 -25.41 1.45
N ASP A 865 6.66 -25.09 2.66
CA ASP A 865 8.09 -24.97 3.01
C ASP A 865 8.80 -26.31 2.80
N LEU A 866 8.23 -27.38 3.35
CA LEU A 866 8.77 -28.75 3.21
C LEU A 866 8.78 -29.20 1.73
N PHE A 867 7.72 -28.88 0.98
CA PHE A 867 7.66 -29.12 -0.47
C PHE A 867 8.75 -28.37 -1.22
N TYR A 868 8.93 -27.06 -0.97
CA TYR A 868 9.94 -26.24 -1.65
C TYR A 868 11.37 -26.73 -1.35
N VAL A 869 11.65 -27.12 -0.10
CA VAL A 869 12.94 -27.70 0.29
C VAL A 869 13.19 -29.05 -0.40
N GLN A 870 12.18 -29.91 -0.53
CA GLN A 870 12.31 -31.21 -1.21
C GLN A 870 12.39 -31.08 -2.74
N MET A 871 11.69 -30.12 -3.33
CA MET A 871 11.82 -29.71 -4.74
C MET A 871 13.28 -29.32 -5.07
N GLN A 872 13.84 -28.41 -4.26
CA GLN A 872 15.24 -27.96 -4.36
C GLN A 872 16.28 -29.06 -4.03
N ALA A 873 15.88 -30.18 -3.42
CA ALA A 873 16.74 -31.35 -3.19
C ALA A 873 16.69 -32.36 -4.34
N ALA A 874 15.50 -32.61 -4.90
CA ALA A 874 15.31 -33.47 -6.06
C ALA A 874 16.10 -32.96 -7.29
N GLY A 875 16.10 -31.65 -7.52
CA GLY A 875 16.78 -31.00 -8.65
C GLY A 875 15.96 -30.97 -9.93
N SER A 876 16.51 -30.35 -10.97
CA SER A 876 15.84 -30.02 -12.23
C SER A 876 15.16 -31.22 -12.90
N SER A 877 13.95 -31.03 -13.43
CA SER A 877 13.22 -32.03 -14.21
C SER A 877 13.90 -32.30 -15.55
N LYS A 878 13.74 -33.51 -16.09
CA LYS A 878 14.22 -33.85 -17.44
C LYS A 878 13.53 -33.00 -18.52
N MET A 879 14.18 -32.87 -19.68
CA MET A 879 13.59 -32.36 -20.92
C MET A 879 13.95 -33.27 -22.11
N ASP A 880 13.06 -33.34 -23.09
CA ASP A 880 13.26 -33.94 -24.41
C ASP A 880 12.77 -32.95 -25.47
N GLN A 881 13.70 -32.12 -25.98
CA GLN A 881 13.43 -31.01 -26.90
C GLN A 881 12.35 -30.04 -26.40
N GLN A 882 11.11 -30.18 -26.88
CA GLN A 882 9.95 -29.35 -26.51
C GLN A 882 9.13 -29.91 -25.34
N TYR A 883 9.48 -31.10 -24.84
CA TYR A 883 8.76 -31.74 -23.73
C TYR A 883 9.52 -31.62 -22.42
N ARG A 884 8.83 -31.17 -21.37
CA ARG A 884 9.33 -31.08 -19.99
C ARG A 884 8.58 -32.08 -19.10
N GLN A 885 9.32 -32.74 -18.22
CA GLN A 885 8.80 -33.78 -17.34
C GLN A 885 8.02 -33.10 -16.21
N LEU A 886 6.80 -33.56 -15.96
CA LEU A 886 6.03 -33.14 -14.79
C LEU A 886 6.33 -34.10 -13.64
N THR A 887 6.70 -33.58 -12.48
CA THR A 887 7.15 -34.37 -11.33
C THR A 887 6.13 -34.34 -10.21
N LYS A 888 5.65 -33.14 -9.86
CA LYS A 888 4.64 -32.88 -8.86
C LYS A 888 3.69 -31.77 -9.32
N PHE A 889 2.51 -31.70 -8.72
CA PHE A 889 1.53 -30.66 -8.95
C PHE A 889 0.90 -30.24 -7.62
N ILE A 890 0.62 -28.95 -7.43
CA ILE A 890 -0.08 -28.43 -6.25
C ILE A 890 -1.41 -27.82 -6.68
N LEU A 891 -2.49 -28.17 -5.99
CA LEU A 891 -3.79 -27.52 -6.08
C LEU A 891 -4.11 -26.88 -4.72
N VAL A 892 -4.38 -25.58 -4.73
CA VAL A 892 -5.05 -24.88 -3.63
C VAL A 892 -6.43 -24.49 -4.15
N ASP A 893 -7.49 -25.13 -3.63
CA ASP A 893 -8.85 -24.69 -3.89
C ASP A 893 -9.31 -23.71 -2.80
N GLU A 894 -10.12 -22.73 -3.20
CA GLU A 894 -10.44 -21.53 -2.41
C GLU A 894 -9.21 -20.86 -1.74
N ALA A 895 -8.21 -20.52 -2.55
CA ALA A 895 -6.93 -19.95 -2.13
C ALA A 895 -6.99 -18.50 -1.58
N ASP A 896 -8.17 -17.93 -1.31
CA ASP A 896 -8.34 -16.53 -0.92
C ASP A 896 -7.78 -16.20 0.48
N ASN A 897 -8.12 -17.03 1.48
CA ASN A 897 -7.63 -16.95 2.86
C ASN A 897 -6.13 -17.26 3.00
N PHE A 898 -5.55 -17.91 1.99
CA PHE A 898 -4.16 -18.35 1.99
C PHE A 898 -3.23 -17.39 1.24
N MET A 899 -3.62 -16.92 0.05
CA MET A 899 -2.82 -15.93 -0.71
C MET A 899 -2.72 -14.58 0.01
N SER A 900 -3.75 -14.20 0.78
CA SER A 900 -3.73 -12.97 1.59
C SER A 900 -2.62 -12.94 2.66
N GLN A 901 -2.13 -14.10 3.12
CA GLN A 901 -1.03 -14.19 4.08
C GLN A 901 0.37 -14.13 3.42
N GLY A 902 0.46 -14.08 2.08
CA GLY A 902 1.71 -13.75 1.37
C GLY A 902 2.87 -14.74 1.63
N PHE A 903 2.64 -16.05 1.52
CA PHE A 903 3.65 -17.04 1.92
C PHE A 903 4.86 -17.09 0.98
N PRO A 904 6.11 -16.89 1.46
CA PRO A 904 7.29 -16.80 0.60
C PRO A 904 7.55 -18.07 -0.23
N SER A 905 7.28 -19.26 0.32
CA SER A 905 7.54 -20.52 -0.38
C SER A 905 6.57 -20.78 -1.52
N LEU A 906 5.32 -20.27 -1.46
CA LEU A 906 4.41 -20.27 -2.61
C LEU A 906 5.00 -19.44 -3.76
N LYS A 907 5.48 -18.22 -3.48
CA LYS A 907 6.09 -17.33 -4.48
C LYS A 907 7.33 -17.96 -5.13
N LYS A 908 8.16 -18.65 -4.34
CA LYS A 908 9.32 -19.40 -4.84
C LYS A 908 8.90 -20.58 -5.71
N ILE A 909 7.92 -21.39 -5.30
CA ILE A 909 7.38 -22.49 -6.11
C ILE A 909 6.80 -21.98 -7.44
N LEU A 910 6.01 -20.91 -7.43
CA LEU A 910 5.45 -20.31 -8.66
C LEU A 910 6.54 -19.81 -9.62
N LYS A 911 7.61 -19.19 -9.09
CA LYS A 911 8.72 -18.63 -9.87
C LYS A 911 9.70 -19.67 -10.39
N GLU A 912 10.04 -20.67 -9.57
CA GLU A 912 11.14 -21.61 -9.80
C GLU A 912 10.67 -23.02 -10.18
N GLY A 913 9.46 -23.42 -9.77
CA GLY A 913 8.92 -24.78 -9.90
C GLY A 913 8.94 -25.34 -11.32
N ARG A 914 8.85 -24.46 -12.33
CA ARG A 914 9.08 -24.78 -13.75
C ARG A 914 10.36 -25.60 -13.94
N GLU A 915 11.47 -25.23 -13.31
CA GLU A 915 12.76 -25.91 -13.49
C GLU A 915 12.71 -27.36 -12.99
N PHE A 916 11.93 -27.61 -11.94
CA PHE A 916 11.78 -28.89 -11.23
C PHE A 916 10.61 -29.73 -11.74
N GLY A 917 9.87 -29.25 -12.76
CA GLY A 917 8.71 -29.94 -13.30
C GLY A 917 7.46 -29.82 -12.43
N VAL A 918 7.39 -28.79 -11.58
CA VAL A 918 6.27 -28.51 -10.69
C VAL A 918 5.30 -27.52 -11.32
N GLY A 919 4.01 -27.86 -11.31
CA GLY A 919 2.92 -26.95 -11.65
C GLY A 919 2.04 -26.60 -10.44
N THR A 920 1.36 -25.46 -10.52
CA THR A 920 0.43 -24.99 -9.47
C THR A 920 -0.91 -24.59 -10.09
N VAL A 921 -2.03 -25.08 -9.56
CA VAL A 921 -3.37 -24.56 -9.81
C VAL A 921 -3.84 -23.81 -8.57
N LEU A 922 -4.25 -22.56 -8.77
CA LEU A 922 -4.83 -21.70 -7.75
C LEU A 922 -6.26 -21.38 -8.13
N SER A 923 -7.22 -21.87 -7.34
CA SER A 923 -8.65 -21.65 -7.54
C SER A 923 -9.18 -20.66 -6.48
N THR A 924 -9.89 -19.61 -6.90
CA THR A 924 -10.43 -18.57 -6.01
C THR A 924 -11.71 -17.94 -6.60
N GLN A 925 -12.48 -17.21 -5.80
CA GLN A 925 -13.69 -16.52 -6.25
C GLN A 925 -13.45 -15.17 -6.92
N PHE A 926 -12.35 -14.47 -6.61
CA PHE A 926 -12.12 -13.09 -7.05
C PHE A 926 -10.66 -12.89 -7.49
N LEU A 927 -10.43 -12.18 -8.62
CA LEU A 927 -9.06 -11.94 -9.11
C LEU A 927 -8.18 -11.16 -8.10
N LYS A 928 -8.80 -10.27 -7.31
CA LYS A 928 -8.11 -9.45 -6.29
C LYS A 928 -7.23 -10.24 -5.30
N HIS A 929 -7.51 -11.52 -5.06
CA HIS A 929 -6.67 -12.35 -4.18
C HIS A 929 -5.32 -12.74 -4.80
N PHE A 930 -5.14 -12.58 -6.12
CA PHE A 930 -3.84 -12.76 -6.78
C PHE A 930 -2.97 -11.49 -6.76
N GLY A 931 -3.47 -10.33 -6.31
CA GLY A 931 -2.76 -9.06 -6.33
C GLY A 931 -2.95 -8.28 -5.04
N THR A 932 -2.12 -8.56 -4.04
CA THR A 932 -2.00 -7.73 -2.83
C THR A 932 -0.89 -6.69 -3.02
N THR A 933 -0.83 -5.67 -2.15
CA THR A 933 0.05 -4.51 -2.31
C THR A 933 1.54 -4.84 -2.36
N ASP A 934 1.98 -5.90 -1.68
CA ASP A 934 3.38 -6.33 -1.64
C ASP A 934 3.67 -7.57 -2.53
N ASP A 935 2.64 -8.35 -2.90
CA ASP A 935 2.75 -9.62 -3.61
C ASP A 935 1.70 -9.79 -4.72
N ASP A 936 2.19 -9.82 -5.97
CA ASP A 936 1.40 -10.15 -7.16
C ASP A 936 1.76 -11.55 -7.66
N TYR A 937 0.81 -12.47 -7.47
CA TYR A 937 0.90 -13.87 -7.89
C TYR A 937 0.47 -14.09 -9.33
N ALA A 938 -0.43 -13.24 -9.87
CA ALA A 938 -0.95 -13.35 -11.23
C ALA A 938 0.14 -13.15 -12.29
N LYS A 939 1.18 -12.35 -12.00
CA LYS A 939 2.40 -12.25 -12.81
C LYS A 939 3.12 -13.59 -13.08
N TYR A 940 2.85 -14.64 -12.29
CA TYR A 940 3.42 -15.98 -12.45
C TYR A 940 2.40 -17.00 -13.03
N ILE A 941 1.29 -16.54 -13.62
CA ILE A 941 0.22 -17.37 -14.16
C ILE A 941 -0.01 -17.02 -15.64
N LEU A 942 0.06 -18.05 -16.49
CA LEU A 942 -0.08 -17.93 -17.95
C LEU A 942 -1.23 -18.77 -18.51
N THR A 943 -1.77 -19.70 -17.74
CA THR A 943 -3.01 -20.40 -18.11
C THR A 943 -4.13 -19.87 -17.21
N TRP A 944 -5.19 -19.33 -17.79
CA TRP A 944 -6.32 -18.75 -17.07
C TRP A 944 -7.62 -19.39 -17.52
N VAL A 945 -8.46 -19.76 -16.55
CA VAL A 945 -9.79 -20.35 -16.77
C VAL A 945 -10.80 -19.51 -15.99
N VAL A 946 -11.53 -18.64 -16.70
CA VAL A 946 -12.40 -17.62 -16.10
C VAL A 946 -13.86 -18.00 -16.36
N HIS A 947 -14.54 -18.48 -15.32
CA HIS A 947 -16.00 -18.65 -15.30
C HIS A 947 -16.67 -17.30 -15.00
N ASN A 948 -17.97 -17.27 -14.69
CA ASN A 948 -18.66 -16.04 -14.28
C ASN A 948 -18.01 -15.40 -13.02
N VAL A 949 -17.74 -14.09 -13.08
CA VAL A 949 -17.19 -13.29 -11.96
C VAL A 949 -18.00 -12.00 -11.78
N ALA A 950 -18.74 -11.91 -10.67
CA ALA A 950 -19.60 -10.76 -10.38
C ALA A 950 -18.80 -9.48 -10.04
N ASP A 951 -17.89 -9.57 -9.07
CA ASP A 951 -16.95 -8.51 -8.67
C ASP A 951 -15.68 -8.56 -9.55
N LEU A 952 -15.90 -8.28 -10.83
CA LEU A 952 -14.87 -8.09 -11.86
C LEU A 952 -14.84 -6.61 -12.26
N LYS A 953 -13.64 -6.05 -12.44
CA LYS A 953 -13.36 -4.70 -12.94
C LYS A 953 -12.73 -4.76 -14.35
N PRO A 954 -12.77 -3.68 -15.17
CA PRO A 954 -12.16 -3.68 -16.50
C PRO A 954 -10.65 -3.98 -16.47
N SER A 955 -9.93 -3.43 -15.48
CA SER A 955 -8.51 -3.70 -15.21
C SER A 955 -8.16 -5.18 -15.08
N ASP A 956 -9.10 -5.96 -14.53
CA ASP A 956 -8.90 -7.37 -14.21
C ASP A 956 -8.85 -8.21 -15.51
N VAL A 957 -9.63 -7.80 -16.50
CA VAL A 957 -9.68 -8.39 -17.84
C VAL A 957 -8.46 -7.99 -18.65
N GLU A 958 -8.10 -6.70 -18.62
CA GLU A 958 -6.89 -6.17 -19.24
C GLU A 958 -5.64 -6.91 -18.76
N PHE A 959 -5.56 -7.17 -17.44
CA PHE A 959 -4.46 -7.88 -16.80
C PHE A 959 -4.43 -9.39 -17.10
N VAL A 960 -5.54 -10.12 -16.93
CA VAL A 960 -5.61 -11.57 -17.19
C VAL A 960 -5.38 -11.88 -18.67
N PHE A 961 -6.07 -11.17 -19.56
CA PHE A 961 -6.03 -11.44 -20.99
C PHE A 961 -4.88 -10.74 -21.72
N ASN A 962 -4.22 -9.74 -21.09
CA ASN A 962 -3.15 -8.94 -21.68
C ASN A 962 -3.63 -8.23 -22.97
N THR A 963 -4.81 -7.61 -22.87
CA THR A 963 -5.39 -6.75 -23.91
C THR A 963 -4.96 -5.30 -23.71
N GLU A 964 -4.94 -4.50 -24.78
CA GLU A 964 -4.67 -3.07 -24.66
C GLU A 964 -5.75 -2.37 -23.81
N ALA A 965 -5.34 -1.38 -23.01
CA ALA A 965 -6.24 -0.69 -22.10
C ALA A 965 -7.38 0.01 -22.85
N LYS A 966 -8.63 -0.22 -22.43
CA LYS A 966 -9.88 0.21 -23.07
C LYS A 966 -10.13 -0.34 -24.49
N ALA A 967 -9.41 -1.37 -24.94
CA ALA A 967 -9.68 -1.99 -26.23
C ALA A 967 -11.13 -2.54 -26.32
N PRO A 968 -11.78 -2.53 -27.51
CA PRO A 968 -13.09 -3.14 -27.68
C PRO A 968 -13.14 -4.62 -27.30
N GLU A 969 -12.03 -5.35 -27.50
CA GLU A 969 -11.86 -6.74 -27.08
C GLU A 969 -11.92 -6.88 -25.54
N ALA A 970 -11.32 -5.96 -24.79
CA ALA A 970 -11.36 -5.94 -23.32
C ALA A 970 -12.79 -5.66 -22.80
N GLN A 971 -13.49 -4.69 -23.38
CA GLN A 971 -14.88 -4.35 -23.01
C GLN A 971 -15.86 -5.49 -23.33
N ARG A 972 -15.63 -6.18 -24.46
CA ARG A 972 -16.39 -7.38 -24.82
C ARG A 972 -16.12 -8.50 -23.81
N LEU A 973 -14.87 -8.89 -23.59
CA LEU A 973 -14.51 -9.95 -22.63
C LEU A 973 -15.08 -9.65 -21.23
N PHE A 974 -15.01 -8.41 -20.76
CA PHE A 974 -15.60 -7.98 -19.49
C PHE A 974 -17.12 -8.23 -19.42
N SER A 975 -17.83 -7.94 -20.50
CA SER A 975 -19.29 -8.14 -20.60
C SER A 975 -19.62 -9.63 -20.69
N ASP A 976 -18.90 -10.36 -21.56
CA ASP A 976 -19.10 -11.78 -21.82
C ASP A 976 -18.81 -12.61 -20.55
N ILE A 977 -17.75 -12.30 -19.77
CA ILE A 977 -17.46 -12.96 -18.47
C ILE A 977 -18.63 -12.83 -17.49
N LYS A 978 -19.28 -11.66 -17.41
CA LYS A 978 -20.45 -11.47 -16.53
C LYS A 978 -21.71 -12.15 -17.04
N ALA A 979 -21.78 -12.45 -18.34
CA ALA A 979 -22.87 -13.18 -18.99
C ALA A 979 -22.65 -14.71 -19.04
N LEU A 980 -21.46 -15.22 -18.68
CA LEU A 980 -21.16 -16.66 -18.69
C LEU A 980 -22.17 -17.46 -17.86
N GLN A 981 -22.71 -18.51 -18.48
CA GLN A 981 -23.59 -19.45 -17.82
C GLN A 981 -22.80 -20.48 -16.98
N LYS A 982 -23.52 -21.29 -16.21
CA LYS A 982 -22.93 -22.37 -15.40
C LYS A 982 -22.26 -23.40 -16.31
N HIS A 983 -21.01 -23.78 -16.00
CA HIS A 983 -20.16 -24.68 -16.80
C HIS A 983 -19.81 -24.15 -18.20
N TYR A 984 -19.70 -22.82 -18.30
CA TYR A 984 -19.04 -22.15 -19.40
C TYR A 984 -17.92 -21.25 -18.86
N SER A 985 -16.77 -21.27 -19.53
CA SER A 985 -15.61 -20.45 -19.16
C SER A 985 -14.92 -19.85 -20.40
N ILE A 986 -14.15 -18.80 -20.16
CA ILE A 986 -13.24 -18.20 -21.12
C ILE A 986 -11.82 -18.57 -20.71
N VAL A 987 -11.14 -19.28 -21.59
CA VAL A 987 -9.80 -19.83 -21.36
C VAL A 987 -8.76 -19.07 -22.17
N LYS A 988 -7.61 -18.79 -21.53
CA LYS A 988 -6.37 -18.35 -22.20
C LYS A 988 -5.26 -19.35 -21.85
N ILE A 989 -4.56 -19.87 -22.85
CA ILE A 989 -3.45 -20.81 -22.68
C ILE A 989 -2.16 -20.15 -23.18
N GLY A 990 -1.31 -19.72 -22.25
CA GLY A 990 -0.06 -19.04 -22.59
C GLY A 990 -0.32 -17.68 -23.24
N THR A 991 0.16 -17.54 -24.48
CA THR A 991 -0.05 -16.36 -25.34
C THR A 991 -1.17 -16.55 -26.37
N SER A 992 -2.01 -17.58 -26.23
CA SER A 992 -3.19 -17.75 -27.10
C SER A 992 -4.17 -16.58 -26.98
N LYS A 993 -4.99 -16.39 -28.01
CA LYS A 993 -6.23 -15.62 -27.87
C LYS A 993 -7.17 -16.30 -26.85
N PRO A 994 -8.13 -15.58 -26.26
CA PRO A 994 -9.17 -16.16 -25.42
C PRO A 994 -10.06 -17.10 -26.25
N ILE A 995 -10.43 -18.25 -25.69
CA ILE A 995 -11.31 -19.24 -26.30
C ILE A 995 -12.49 -19.47 -25.35
N TYR A 996 -13.71 -19.45 -25.89
CA TYR A 996 -14.95 -19.64 -25.15
C TYR A 996 -15.30 -21.12 -25.18
N ILE A 997 -15.44 -21.77 -24.02
CA ILE A 997 -15.74 -23.19 -23.92
C ILE A 997 -16.98 -23.48 -23.09
N GLN A 998 -17.66 -24.58 -23.43
CA GLN A 998 -18.41 -25.37 -22.46
C GLN A 998 -17.41 -26.27 -21.72
N ASP A 999 -17.35 -26.17 -20.39
CA ASP A 999 -16.40 -26.90 -19.55
C ASP A 999 -16.69 -28.41 -19.56
N ARG A 1000 -15.67 -29.26 -19.72
CA ARG A 1000 -15.83 -30.72 -19.56
C ARG A 1000 -15.82 -31.05 -18.08
N ALA A 1001 -17.00 -31.12 -17.49
CA ALA A 1001 -17.14 -31.29 -16.06
C ALA A 1001 -16.88 -32.72 -15.58
N PHE A 1002 -16.53 -32.88 -14.29
CA PHE A 1002 -16.13 -34.17 -13.75
C PHE A 1002 -17.24 -35.24 -13.78
N TRP A 1003 -18.51 -34.91 -13.55
CA TRP A 1003 -19.58 -35.91 -13.64
C TRP A 1003 -19.77 -36.44 -15.08
N GLU A 1004 -19.50 -35.62 -16.10
CA GLU A 1004 -19.54 -36.05 -17.51
C GLU A 1004 -18.41 -37.04 -17.77
N LEU A 1005 -17.20 -36.67 -17.37
CA LEU A 1005 -15.99 -37.49 -17.46
C LEU A 1005 -16.14 -38.83 -16.71
N TYR A 1006 -16.77 -38.82 -15.53
CA TYR A 1006 -17.03 -40.00 -14.72
C TYR A 1006 -18.07 -40.91 -15.38
N ASN A 1007 -19.18 -40.36 -15.88
CA ASN A 1007 -20.19 -41.12 -16.63
C ASN A 1007 -19.60 -41.73 -17.91
N ASP A 1008 -18.81 -40.98 -18.68
CA ASP A 1008 -18.07 -41.47 -19.86
C ASP A 1008 -17.18 -42.68 -19.54
N TRP A 1009 -16.70 -42.81 -18.29
CA TRP A 1009 -15.82 -43.89 -17.84
C TRP A 1009 -16.53 -45.11 -17.25
N HIS A 1010 -17.82 -45.01 -16.92
CA HIS A 1010 -18.66 -46.11 -16.43
C HIS A 1010 -19.71 -46.58 -17.46
N LEU A 1011 -19.74 -45.96 -18.64
CA LEU A 1011 -20.50 -46.39 -19.82
C LEU A 1011 -19.69 -47.30 -20.77
N ILE A 1012 -18.46 -47.68 -20.38
CA ILE A 1012 -17.50 -48.51 -21.14
C ILE A 1012 -17.07 -49.70 -20.27
#